data_AF-A0A8T5UBS9-F1
#
_entry.id   AF-A0A8T5UBS9-F1
#
_cell.length_a   1.000
_cell.length_b   1.000
_cell.length_c   1.000
_cell.angle_alpha   90.00
_cell.angle_beta   90.00
_cell.angle_gamma   90.00
#
_symmetry.space_group_name_H-M   'P 1'
#
loop_
_entity.id
_entity.type
_entity.pdbx_description
1 polymer ?
#
loop_
_entity_poly.entity_id
_entity_poly.type
_entity_poly.pdbx_seq_one_letter_code
_entity_poly.pdbx_strand_id
1 'polypeptide(L)'
;MEKPTKRRVLNCSINPCVHTLGVEKFAEWMETMGIGYLAIKLGPAVSIDELIDKIRESKPGVVAFCYRLGDLHVDEIIVELIEKVYKYGLEPEKSGIRYCFGGLRPAANLVRAMTGEPILEDKFSPNKDRHFNLEKIAEDYKDKERFQKFFALIVDDYVTMAELDEFARNRIRIAKEKIVWSDDLLERIKQVRKLENRPILRAHIGAAAETIKPTVDGVKVISEAGCLEIVSLAPDQVTQAFLPRFDRKEEDPKKYRNGEGGAPIRSREDLKTLKNATKCGNWPMIRIYSGTDELVEAAKIFEDTLHMPFPAVPIFFYNRLDGRGPLSILDGINEHFNTMRWWASIDKPLEINDPHQWQLRRCSDDMYVTDHILCGIVALKMGLKNYVMQLMFDLPPEIEPLNDLAKMKAAFEVVEPLTRHFDYNIIKETRGGLSSFPPNLDEAKSHLSMTTYWQMFMEPDIVHVVSYCEAHHDAKPEDIVASCDISKQSFKEYDRAPLPDIWNIPKVAARKEELKKGAMYNIFHLALMGGYEGKVTFENFSKFTVSKEVSAKREKIEEQAMNYETMLLDFIDGKNYPSGECNMISADNLDLALQVGLFQAPQVTVIDKRYELTGMCRTKIVDGCCRIDTFCGKEVKDEFERVDIVRNKFPWYFDKNISQSDDWSVLADSKDVIEEDSTQAFREKLGIIDFKNKKILAVDFGSTYTKIAIFNTSSDDVDLRYVPTTVDDIREGLASGLGCLEACQKEGNWGPLREKMDEFDIKLPCSSAKGGLKMVTIASTSRESGFAADLAALTAGAKLLNSYSGKLSSEEARKIYLEDCPEIILLSGGVNDGGDAETVLHNAKILAESAKLATYAKYGIPIIYAGNEDVTEQILDIFQSHHIDVRATGNIMPEVNKFNIEIVNEAIRELFQTVVIRGKGFDVVEEYMSAKFIPTPRAAFLGINLLARGYGKEEGLGNIVALDIGGCTTDFFSNVRSNPLYVFPWDNPKKKVKRTILKTPNYPLAFRRVEGKYGLAYNAENLMELEKFRSGGIEKEISDNFNQKYPNFQGNGDNLDQFLEKKGGKWHIKLSKYLKWIHNNPHIMPKTEEENFVRSILAKETLAIATANNVGHVKETDVYFLQEGINFYTQDCTLVLVGGTIYHKCKENKDYLWENIKTIAKGALFNPEEYTILRPDKKVLLDASYILSTVGGLYGRLDPERAIRILKKNFKLLELR
;
A
#
# COMPACT_ATOMS: atom_id res chain seq x y z
N MET A 1 17.05 15.26 79.51
CA MET A 1 16.38 15.53 78.22
C MET A 1 14.88 15.56 78.48
N GLU A 2 14.28 16.75 78.47
CA GLU A 2 12.82 16.89 78.59
C GLU A 2 12.15 16.28 77.35
N LYS A 3 11.12 15.46 77.54
CA LYS A 3 10.30 14.96 76.43
C LYS A 3 9.67 16.17 75.72
N PRO A 4 9.69 16.26 74.37
CA PRO A 4 9.01 17.33 73.68
C PRO A 4 7.51 17.30 74.04
N THR A 5 7.00 18.40 74.56
CA THR A 5 5.58 18.58 74.89
C THR A 5 4.76 18.55 73.60
N LYS A 6 4.09 17.43 73.33
CA LYS A 6 3.18 17.29 72.18
C LYS A 6 2.01 18.28 72.31
N ARG A 7 1.72 19.04 71.26
CA ARG A 7 0.56 19.94 71.18
C ARG A 7 -0.69 19.12 70.87
N ARG A 8 -1.81 19.43 71.52
CA ARG A 8 -3.07 18.69 71.29
C ARG A 8 -3.85 19.29 70.12
N VAL A 9 -4.45 18.43 69.30
CA VAL A 9 -5.43 18.78 68.26
C VAL A 9 -6.77 18.25 68.74
N LEU A 10 -7.64 19.13 69.25
CA LEU A 10 -9.02 18.76 69.56
C LEU A 10 -9.80 18.68 68.26
N ASN A 11 -10.57 17.61 68.08
CA ASN A 11 -11.51 17.49 66.99
C ASN A 11 -12.90 17.04 67.43
N CYS A 12 -13.93 17.60 66.78
CA CYS A 12 -15.34 17.27 67.02
C CYS A 12 -16.24 17.67 65.84
N SER A 13 -17.50 17.26 65.88
CA SER A 13 -18.56 17.91 65.11
C SER A 13 -19.49 18.64 66.08
N ILE A 14 -19.93 19.85 65.71
CA ILE A 14 -20.67 20.73 66.64
C ILE A 14 -22.19 20.54 66.54
N ASN A 15 -22.86 20.62 67.69
CA ASN A 15 -24.31 20.63 67.86
C ASN A 15 -24.98 19.39 67.19
N PRO A 16 -26.02 19.41 66.33
CA PRO A 16 -26.63 18.17 65.85
C PRO A 16 -25.77 17.40 64.83
N CYS A 17 -24.60 17.93 64.42
CA CYS A 17 -23.77 17.26 63.43
C CYS A 17 -23.10 16.01 64.02
N VAL A 18 -23.23 14.88 63.34
CA VAL A 18 -22.60 13.59 63.73
C VAL A 18 -21.39 13.20 62.87
N HIS A 19 -21.05 14.01 61.87
CA HIS A 19 -20.05 13.67 60.85
C HIS A 19 -18.66 14.14 61.26
N THR A 20 -17.86 13.31 61.93
CA THR A 20 -16.53 13.68 62.43
C THR A 20 -15.35 13.17 61.61
N LEU A 21 -15.58 12.23 60.68
CA LEU A 21 -14.50 11.44 60.06
C LEU A 21 -13.41 12.29 59.38
N GLY A 22 -13.79 13.39 58.71
CA GLY A 22 -12.83 14.27 58.04
C GLY A 22 -11.86 14.96 59.01
N VAL A 23 -12.38 15.60 60.06
CA VAL A 23 -11.55 16.28 61.08
C VAL A 23 -10.78 15.29 61.95
N GLU A 24 -11.34 14.11 62.19
CA GLU A 24 -10.64 13.02 62.88
C GLU A 24 -9.45 12.51 62.07
N LYS A 25 -9.65 12.20 60.79
CA LYS A 25 -8.58 11.74 59.89
C LYS A 25 -7.48 12.78 59.74
N PHE A 26 -7.85 14.05 59.69
CA PHE A 26 -6.88 15.14 59.67
C PHE A 26 -6.05 15.21 60.95
N ALA A 27 -6.68 15.12 62.13
CA ALA A 27 -5.95 15.12 63.40
C ALA A 27 -5.05 13.87 63.56
N GLU A 28 -5.56 12.68 63.23
CA GLU A 28 -4.77 11.44 63.19
C GLU A 28 -3.57 11.58 62.26
N TRP A 29 -3.79 12.15 61.07
CA TRP A 29 -2.73 12.39 60.11
C TRP A 29 -1.65 13.32 60.66
N MET A 30 -2.01 14.45 61.27
CA MET A 30 -1.06 15.35 61.94
C MET A 30 -0.23 14.66 63.03
N GLU A 31 -0.82 13.71 63.75
CA GLU A 31 -0.11 12.89 64.74
C GLU A 31 0.86 11.90 64.06
N THR A 32 0.42 11.18 63.02
CA THR A 32 1.26 10.21 62.29
C THR A 32 2.46 10.84 61.58
N MET A 33 2.37 12.12 61.21
CA MET A 33 3.49 12.89 60.64
C MET A 33 4.66 13.08 61.62
N GLY A 34 4.47 12.82 62.93
CA GLY A 34 5.53 12.94 63.93
C GLY A 34 5.96 14.38 64.24
N ILE A 35 5.21 15.39 63.78
CA ILE A 35 5.51 16.83 63.92
C ILE A 35 5.08 17.41 65.28
N GLY A 36 5.00 16.57 66.32
CA GLY A 36 4.74 17.00 67.69
C GLY A 36 3.29 17.29 68.04
N TYR A 37 2.32 16.72 67.29
CA TYR A 37 0.89 16.78 67.63
C TYR A 37 0.37 15.47 68.25
N LEU A 38 -0.73 15.56 69.00
CA LEU A 38 -1.49 14.44 69.57
C LEU A 38 -2.98 14.67 69.24
N ALA A 39 -3.61 13.71 68.57
CA ALA A 39 -5.03 13.80 68.22
C ALA A 39 -5.90 13.51 69.44
N ILE A 40 -6.86 14.40 69.74
CA ILE A 40 -7.86 14.20 70.79
C ILE A 40 -9.24 14.32 70.17
N LYS A 41 -9.98 13.21 70.20
CA LYS A 41 -11.33 13.12 69.66
C LYS A 41 -12.34 13.39 70.78
N LEU A 42 -13.18 14.40 70.59
CA LEU A 42 -14.33 14.65 71.48
C LEU A 42 -15.58 13.89 71.01
N GLY A 43 -15.61 13.50 69.73
CA GLY A 43 -16.70 12.72 69.15
C GLY A 43 -17.78 13.58 68.47
N PRO A 44 -18.92 12.95 68.12
CA PRO A 44 -20.01 13.61 67.42
C PRO A 44 -20.88 14.44 68.38
N ALA A 45 -21.59 15.39 67.80
CA ALA A 45 -22.63 16.19 68.44
C ALA A 45 -22.22 16.94 69.72
N VAL A 46 -21.01 17.49 69.73
CA VAL A 46 -20.45 18.21 70.88
C VAL A 46 -21.06 19.61 70.94
N SER A 47 -21.64 19.97 72.09
CA SER A 47 -22.16 21.32 72.31
C SER A 47 -21.04 22.35 72.37
N ILE A 48 -21.33 23.62 72.05
CA ILE A 48 -20.32 24.69 72.14
C ILE A 48 -19.81 24.83 73.58
N ASP A 49 -20.66 24.69 74.60
CA ASP A 49 -20.23 24.74 76.00
C ASP A 49 -19.24 23.64 76.35
N GLU A 50 -19.54 22.41 75.92
CA GLU A 50 -18.64 21.27 76.12
C GLU A 50 -17.31 21.45 75.38
N LEU A 51 -17.33 21.96 74.15
CA LEU A 51 -16.12 22.27 73.40
C LEU A 51 -15.27 23.33 74.13
N ILE A 52 -15.89 24.40 74.63
CA ILE A 52 -15.19 25.46 75.38
C ILE A 52 -14.58 24.92 76.67
N ASP A 53 -15.30 24.10 77.43
CA ASP A 53 -14.77 23.50 78.65
C ASP A 53 -13.60 22.56 78.33
N LYS A 54 -13.69 21.76 77.27
CA LYS A 54 -12.58 20.90 76.83
C LYS A 54 -11.38 21.68 76.33
N ILE A 55 -11.57 22.82 75.67
CA ILE A 55 -10.47 23.73 75.29
C ILE A 55 -9.76 24.25 76.55
N ARG A 56 -10.51 24.67 77.56
CA ARG A 56 -9.97 25.20 78.82
C ARG A 56 -9.21 24.14 79.63
N GLU A 57 -9.76 22.92 79.68
CA GLU A 57 -9.13 21.78 80.36
C GLU A 57 -7.84 21.32 79.65
N SER A 58 -7.89 21.19 78.33
CA SER A 58 -6.84 20.51 77.57
C SER A 58 -5.79 21.44 76.96
N LYS A 59 -6.03 22.76 76.92
CA LYS A 59 -5.13 23.78 76.34
C LYS A 59 -4.54 23.34 74.98
N PRO A 60 -5.40 23.12 73.97
CA PRO A 60 -4.96 22.61 72.67
C PRO A 60 -4.17 23.65 71.88
N GLY A 61 -3.35 23.18 70.94
CA GLY A 61 -2.72 24.06 69.94
C GLY A 61 -3.58 24.25 68.69
N VAL A 62 -4.51 23.33 68.44
CA VAL A 62 -5.45 23.37 67.31
C VAL A 62 -6.81 22.87 67.77
N VAL A 63 -7.86 23.56 67.35
CA VAL A 63 -9.26 23.15 67.55
C VAL A 63 -9.89 23.03 66.17
N ALA A 64 -10.12 21.81 65.71
CA ALA A 64 -10.74 21.53 64.43
C ALA A 64 -12.16 21.03 64.63
N PHE A 65 -13.15 21.71 64.06
CA PHE A 65 -14.52 21.23 64.16
C PHE A 65 -15.25 21.35 62.84
N CYS A 66 -16.34 20.60 62.71
CA CYS A 66 -17.06 20.52 61.45
C CYS A 66 -18.58 20.51 61.58
N TYR A 67 -19.22 20.94 60.50
CA TYR A 67 -20.66 20.93 60.32
C TYR A 67 -21.01 20.59 58.87
N ARG A 68 -21.65 19.44 58.64
CA ARG A 68 -21.83 18.85 57.29
C ARG A 68 -23.25 18.95 56.72
N LEU A 69 -24.25 19.43 57.49
CA LEU A 69 -25.66 19.34 57.10
C LEU A 69 -26.16 20.45 56.16
N GLY A 70 -25.29 21.39 55.74
CA GLY A 70 -25.64 22.56 54.93
C GLY A 70 -25.20 23.87 55.59
N ASP A 71 -25.58 25.01 55.02
CA ASP A 71 -25.33 26.35 55.56
C ASP A 71 -26.36 26.80 56.61
N LEU A 72 -27.52 26.15 56.68
CA LEU A 72 -28.59 26.46 57.63
C LEU A 72 -28.13 26.33 59.10
N HIS A 73 -28.35 27.38 59.89
CA HIS A 73 -27.95 27.55 61.30
C HIS A 73 -26.44 27.61 61.58
N VAL A 74 -25.58 27.54 60.55
CA VAL A 74 -24.13 27.64 60.75
C VAL A 74 -23.74 29.03 61.25
N ASP A 75 -24.44 30.08 60.81
CA ASP A 75 -24.26 31.45 61.29
C ASP A 75 -24.48 31.57 62.79
N GLU A 76 -25.57 31.01 63.32
CA GLU A 76 -25.88 31.00 64.75
C GLU A 76 -24.79 30.28 65.55
N ILE A 77 -24.33 29.12 65.06
CA ILE A 77 -23.28 28.30 65.68
C ILE A 77 -21.95 29.06 65.75
N ILE A 78 -21.58 29.73 64.65
CA ILE A 78 -20.31 30.47 64.56
C ILE A 78 -20.34 31.71 65.44
N VAL A 79 -21.48 32.43 65.48
CA VAL A 79 -21.68 33.56 66.40
C VAL A 79 -21.54 33.10 67.85
N GLU A 80 -22.27 32.06 68.26
CA GLU A 80 -22.22 31.55 69.64
C GLU A 80 -20.80 31.10 70.03
N LEU A 81 -20.10 30.41 69.14
CA LEU A 81 -18.74 29.96 69.37
C LEU A 81 -17.79 31.14 69.58
N ILE A 82 -17.77 32.11 68.65
CA ILE A 82 -16.85 33.25 68.72
C ILE A 82 -17.13 34.07 69.98
N GLU A 83 -18.39 34.36 70.29
CA GLU A 83 -18.76 35.08 71.51
C GLU A 83 -18.28 34.38 72.78
N LYS A 84 -18.47 33.06 72.88
CA LYS A 84 -17.98 32.27 74.02
C LYS A 84 -16.46 32.22 74.07
N VAL A 85 -15.77 32.05 72.94
CA VAL A 85 -14.30 32.08 72.86
C VAL A 85 -13.75 33.39 73.42
N TYR A 86 -14.29 34.54 73.01
CA TYR A 86 -13.89 35.85 73.53
C TYR A 86 -14.26 36.03 75.02
N LYS A 87 -15.44 35.56 75.45
CA LYS A 87 -15.88 35.63 76.86
C LYS A 87 -14.90 34.93 77.81
N TYR A 88 -14.33 33.81 77.39
CA TYR A 88 -13.39 33.01 78.20
C TYR A 88 -11.90 33.31 77.94
N GLY A 89 -11.58 34.31 77.11
CA GLY A 89 -10.20 34.71 76.84
C GLY A 89 -9.42 33.68 75.99
N LEU A 90 -10.12 32.94 75.13
CA LEU A 90 -9.59 31.87 74.29
C LEU A 90 -9.34 32.30 72.85
N GLU A 91 -9.50 33.59 72.52
CA GLU A 91 -9.35 34.14 71.18
C GLU A 91 -7.96 33.88 70.58
N PRO A 92 -7.85 33.66 69.26
CA PRO A 92 -6.61 33.22 68.60
C PRO A 92 -5.38 34.05 68.97
N GLU A 93 -5.50 35.38 68.99
CA GLU A 93 -4.40 36.32 69.26
C GLU A 93 -3.85 36.20 70.69
N LYS A 94 -4.71 35.88 71.67
CA LYS A 94 -4.34 35.81 73.08
C LYS A 94 -3.96 34.39 73.51
N SER A 95 -4.68 33.39 73.01
CA SER A 95 -4.51 31.99 73.41
C SER A 95 -3.46 31.24 72.58
N GLY A 96 -3.18 31.72 71.36
CA GLY A 96 -2.35 31.01 70.37
C GLY A 96 -3.03 29.77 69.77
N ILE A 97 -4.32 29.57 70.02
CA ILE A 97 -5.10 28.46 69.47
C ILE A 97 -5.42 28.74 68.00
N ARG A 98 -5.16 27.75 67.13
CA ARG A 98 -5.56 27.82 65.72
C ARG A 98 -6.90 27.09 65.53
N TYR A 99 -7.96 27.84 65.25
CA TYR A 99 -9.28 27.29 65.00
C TYR A 99 -9.45 26.91 63.52
N CYS A 100 -10.04 25.74 63.27
CA CYS A 100 -10.33 25.26 61.92
C CYS A 100 -11.81 24.88 61.80
N PHE A 101 -12.42 25.28 60.68
CA PHE A 101 -13.78 24.89 60.33
C PHE A 101 -13.76 23.98 59.10
N GLY A 102 -14.53 22.89 59.13
CA GLY A 102 -14.79 22.04 57.97
C GLY A 102 -16.28 21.85 57.70
N GLY A 103 -16.71 21.98 56.44
CA GLY A 103 -18.11 21.77 56.06
C GLY A 103 -18.29 21.62 54.56
N LEU A 104 -19.53 21.46 54.10
CA LEU A 104 -19.83 21.51 52.65
C LEU A 104 -19.54 22.92 52.10
N ARG A 105 -19.35 23.04 50.78
CA ARG A 105 -19.07 24.33 50.12
C ARG A 105 -20.02 25.48 50.55
N PRO A 106 -21.35 25.30 50.67
CA PRO A 106 -22.26 26.35 51.14
C PRO A 106 -21.94 26.82 52.57
N ALA A 107 -21.75 25.88 53.49
CA ALA A 107 -21.44 26.16 54.88
C ALA A 107 -20.09 26.86 55.04
N ALA A 108 -19.05 26.35 54.36
CA ALA A 108 -17.72 26.94 54.38
C ALA A 108 -17.73 28.37 53.81
N ASN A 109 -18.48 28.62 52.73
CA ASN A 109 -18.60 29.96 52.18
C ASN A 109 -19.39 30.93 53.07
N LEU A 110 -20.40 30.46 53.79
CA LEU A 110 -21.07 31.27 54.81
C LEU A 110 -20.09 31.67 55.91
N VAL A 111 -19.28 30.73 56.43
CA VAL A 111 -18.24 31.05 57.40
C VAL A 111 -17.22 32.04 56.83
N ARG A 112 -16.76 31.85 55.59
CA ARG A 112 -15.84 32.77 54.92
C ARG A 112 -16.41 34.19 54.84
N ALA A 113 -17.68 34.32 54.43
CA ALA A 113 -18.37 35.60 54.38
C ALA A 113 -18.43 36.26 55.77
N MET A 114 -18.75 35.51 56.82
CA MET A 114 -18.81 36.03 58.19
C MET A 114 -17.44 36.45 58.75
N THR A 115 -16.35 35.82 58.33
CA THR A 115 -15.01 36.04 58.91
C THR A 115 -14.04 36.82 58.02
N GLY A 116 -14.55 37.40 56.93
CA GLY A 116 -13.75 38.23 56.00
C GLY A 116 -12.78 37.45 55.12
N GLU A 117 -13.00 36.15 54.94
CA GLU A 117 -12.21 35.31 54.03
C GLU A 117 -12.84 35.32 52.62
N PRO A 118 -12.06 35.14 51.55
CA PRO A 118 -12.59 35.18 50.17
C PRO A 118 -13.63 34.09 49.91
N ILE A 119 -14.84 34.48 49.48
CA ILE A 119 -15.89 33.54 49.06
C ILE A 119 -15.43 32.79 47.80
N LEU A 120 -15.57 31.47 47.79
CA LEU A 120 -15.14 30.62 46.67
C LEU A 120 -16.33 30.21 45.80
N GLU A 121 -16.09 29.97 44.51
CA GLU A 121 -17.14 29.57 43.57
C GLU A 121 -17.78 28.23 43.96
N ASP A 122 -19.12 28.19 44.04
CA ASP A 122 -19.87 26.96 44.25
C ASP A 122 -20.49 26.49 42.92
N LYS A 123 -19.87 25.45 42.34
CA LYS A 123 -20.26 24.91 41.02
C LYS A 123 -21.32 23.82 41.09
N PHE A 124 -21.54 23.21 42.26
CA PHE A 124 -22.25 21.93 42.36
C PHE A 124 -23.47 21.98 43.28
N SER A 125 -23.48 22.85 44.29
CA SER A 125 -24.65 22.95 45.17
C SER A 125 -25.80 23.60 44.41
N PRO A 126 -26.98 22.94 44.31
CA PRO A 126 -28.17 23.53 43.74
C PRO A 126 -28.50 24.88 44.38
N ASN A 127 -29.01 25.84 43.60
CA ASN A 127 -29.37 27.17 44.13
C ASN A 127 -30.37 27.09 45.30
N LYS A 128 -31.23 26.08 45.33
CA LYS A 128 -32.20 25.83 46.40
C LYS A 128 -31.56 25.44 47.75
N ASP A 129 -30.32 24.94 47.73
CA ASP A 129 -29.59 24.48 48.92
C ASP A 129 -28.67 25.59 49.48
N ARG A 130 -28.76 26.81 48.91
CA ARG A 130 -28.05 28.02 49.36
C ARG A 130 -29.04 28.95 50.07
N HIS A 131 -28.98 29.02 51.40
CA HIS A 131 -29.98 29.71 52.20
C HIS A 131 -29.63 31.18 52.47
N PHE A 132 -28.37 31.58 52.25
CA PHE A 132 -27.87 32.92 52.56
C PHE A 132 -27.38 33.67 51.32
N ASN A 133 -27.60 34.99 51.30
CA ASN A 133 -26.92 35.89 50.37
C ASN A 133 -25.53 36.23 50.94
N LEU A 134 -24.50 35.58 50.40
CA LEU A 134 -23.13 35.66 50.92
C LEU A 134 -22.52 37.06 50.79
N GLU A 135 -22.87 37.82 49.76
CA GLU A 135 -22.39 39.21 49.58
C GLU A 135 -22.93 40.13 50.66
N LYS A 136 -24.23 39.97 50.98
CA LYS A 136 -24.87 40.71 52.08
C LYS A 136 -24.27 40.32 53.43
N ILE A 137 -24.06 39.03 53.68
CA ILE A 137 -23.42 38.57 54.93
C ILE A 137 -21.99 39.12 55.06
N ALA A 138 -21.22 39.12 53.97
CA ALA A 138 -19.86 39.68 53.99
C ALA A 138 -19.85 41.17 54.35
N GLU A 139 -20.80 41.94 53.84
CA GLU A 139 -20.94 43.37 54.20
C GLU A 139 -21.41 43.54 55.65
N ASP A 140 -22.42 42.78 56.11
CA ASP A 140 -22.97 42.85 57.47
C ASP A 140 -21.93 42.51 58.57
N TYR A 141 -20.88 41.76 58.23
CA TYR A 141 -19.84 41.31 59.15
C TYR A 141 -18.49 42.01 58.98
N LYS A 142 -18.30 42.82 57.94
CA LYS A 142 -17.05 43.49 57.59
C LYS A 142 -16.44 44.30 58.73
N ASP A 143 -17.27 45.02 59.50
CA ASP A 143 -16.84 45.89 60.60
C ASP A 143 -16.81 45.16 61.96
N LYS A 144 -17.16 43.87 62.01
CA LYS A 144 -17.14 43.08 63.25
C LYS A 144 -15.75 42.48 63.47
N GLU A 145 -14.84 43.27 64.06
CA GLU A 145 -13.43 42.89 64.30
C GLU A 145 -13.24 41.49 64.91
N ARG A 146 -14.13 41.06 65.83
CA ARG A 146 -14.04 39.74 66.49
C ARG A 146 -14.18 38.54 65.55
N PHE A 147 -14.81 38.72 64.40
CA PHE A 147 -15.04 37.66 63.43
C PHE A 147 -13.94 37.62 62.38
N GLN A 148 -13.29 38.75 62.12
CA GLN A 148 -12.30 38.89 61.07
C GLN A 148 -11.09 38.00 61.35
N LYS A 149 -10.72 37.14 60.40
CA LYS A 149 -9.57 36.23 60.48
C LYS A 149 -9.57 35.31 61.72
N PHE A 150 -10.76 34.99 62.25
CA PHE A 150 -10.88 34.12 63.43
C PHE A 150 -10.39 32.69 63.15
N PHE A 151 -10.69 32.14 61.96
CA PHE A 151 -10.28 30.81 61.56
C PHE A 151 -8.91 30.85 60.88
N ALA A 152 -8.02 29.96 61.32
CA ALA A 152 -6.73 29.77 60.68
C ALA A 152 -6.81 28.85 59.45
N LEU A 153 -7.90 28.08 59.30
CA LEU A 153 -8.19 27.28 58.12
C LEU A 153 -9.70 27.03 57.99
N ILE A 154 -10.26 27.27 56.79
CA ILE A 154 -11.64 26.92 56.43
C ILE A 154 -11.62 25.95 55.24
N VAL A 155 -12.01 24.71 55.48
CA VAL A 155 -11.97 23.62 54.48
C VAL A 155 -13.37 23.24 54.00
N ASP A 156 -13.45 22.84 52.74
CA ASP A 156 -14.63 22.23 52.13
C ASP A 156 -14.26 20.99 51.30
N ASP A 157 -15.20 20.49 50.50
CA ASP A 157 -15.09 19.24 49.74
C ASP A 157 -13.91 19.22 48.73
N TYR A 158 -13.27 20.37 48.47
CA TYR A 158 -12.19 20.52 47.49
C TYR A 158 -10.82 20.79 48.11
N VAL A 159 -10.68 20.65 49.43
CA VAL A 159 -9.40 20.86 50.12
C VAL A 159 -8.32 19.91 49.60
N THR A 160 -7.11 20.43 49.39
CA THR A 160 -5.98 19.62 48.93
C THR A 160 -5.11 19.16 50.11
N MET A 161 -4.41 18.02 49.95
CA MET A 161 -3.44 17.57 50.95
C MET A 161 -2.28 18.57 51.15
N ALA A 162 -1.97 19.39 50.15
CA ALA A 162 -0.95 20.42 50.25
C ALA A 162 -1.34 21.53 51.23
N GLU A 163 -2.59 22.00 51.15
CA GLU A 163 -3.15 23.00 52.08
C GLU A 163 -3.17 22.48 53.52
N LEU A 164 -3.55 21.21 53.71
CA LEU A 164 -3.54 20.55 55.01
C LEU A 164 -2.12 20.40 55.59
N ASP A 165 -1.11 20.07 54.76
CA ASP A 165 0.30 19.96 55.18
C ASP A 165 0.90 21.31 55.57
N GLU A 166 0.62 22.36 54.79
CA GLU A 166 1.10 23.71 55.07
C GLU A 166 0.59 24.21 56.42
N PHE A 167 -0.72 24.05 56.66
CA PHE A 167 -1.33 24.36 57.95
C PHE A 167 -0.73 23.51 59.09
N ALA A 168 -0.63 22.19 58.90
CA ALA A 168 -0.17 21.27 59.93
C ALA A 168 1.26 21.61 60.40
N ARG A 169 2.15 21.97 59.46
CA ARG A 169 3.55 22.30 59.75
C ARG A 169 3.78 23.73 60.21
N ASN A 170 2.75 24.57 60.25
CA ASN A 170 2.84 25.99 60.61
C ASN A 170 3.93 26.73 59.81
N ARG A 171 4.13 26.36 58.54
CA ARG A 171 5.15 26.94 57.67
C ARG A 171 4.57 28.16 56.97
N ILE A 172 5.21 29.33 57.10
CA ILE A 172 5.07 30.41 56.11
C ILE A 172 5.63 29.85 54.81
N ARG A 173 4.86 29.85 53.70
CA ARG A 173 5.24 29.40 52.34
C ARG A 173 6.76 29.41 52.10
N ILE A 174 7.44 28.33 52.49
CA ILE A 174 8.87 28.17 52.22
C ILE A 174 8.91 27.60 50.82
N ALA A 175 9.47 28.38 49.88
CA ALA A 175 9.71 27.90 48.53
C ALA A 175 10.41 26.55 48.62
N LYS A 176 9.76 25.48 48.13
CA LYS A 176 10.41 24.19 47.90
C LYS A 176 11.70 24.48 47.14
N GLU A 177 12.80 23.85 47.53
CA GLU A 177 14.01 23.87 46.70
C GLU A 177 13.60 23.57 45.27
N LYS A 178 13.94 24.49 44.37
CA LYS A 178 13.45 24.47 43.00
C LYS A 178 14.13 23.28 42.31
N ILE A 179 13.43 22.15 42.23
CA ILE A 179 13.93 20.95 41.54
C ILE A 179 14.22 21.35 40.10
N VAL A 180 15.47 21.15 39.67
CA VAL A 180 15.86 21.36 38.28
C VAL A 180 15.48 20.11 37.51
N TRP A 181 14.34 20.22 36.86
CA TRP A 181 13.73 19.22 36.00
C TRP A 181 14.48 19.09 34.68
N SER A 182 14.89 17.86 34.33
CA SER A 182 15.52 17.57 33.04
C SER A 182 14.50 17.63 31.90
N ASP A 183 14.92 18.12 30.74
CA ASP A 183 14.17 18.09 29.47
C ASP A 183 14.62 16.89 28.58
N ASP A 184 15.51 16.03 29.08
CA ASP A 184 15.88 14.74 28.49
C ASP A 184 15.03 13.60 29.07
N LEU A 185 14.53 12.71 28.20
CA LEU A 185 13.60 11.64 28.58
C LEU A 185 14.19 10.67 29.60
N LEU A 186 15.41 10.18 29.37
CA LEU A 186 16.01 9.14 30.21
C LEU A 186 16.36 9.68 31.58
N GLU A 187 16.92 10.88 31.64
CA GLU A 187 17.19 11.56 32.91
C GLU A 187 15.89 11.92 33.63
N ARG A 188 14.83 12.31 32.91
CA ARG A 188 13.52 12.57 33.52
C ARG A 188 12.91 11.33 34.16
N ILE A 189 12.98 10.18 33.49
CA ILE A 189 12.55 8.88 34.04
C ILE A 189 13.29 8.60 35.34
N LYS A 190 14.63 8.72 35.35
CA LYS A 190 15.45 8.51 36.56
C LYS A 190 15.09 9.49 37.68
N GLN A 191 14.88 10.77 37.36
CA GLN A 191 14.50 11.79 38.34
C GLN A 191 13.19 11.44 39.05
N VAL A 192 12.15 11.12 38.29
CA VAL A 192 10.83 10.78 38.87
C VAL A 192 10.88 9.45 39.62
N ARG A 193 11.58 8.45 39.09
CA ARG A 193 11.78 7.17 39.80
C ARG A 193 12.45 7.38 41.15
N LYS A 194 13.50 8.20 41.21
CA LYS A 194 14.22 8.50 42.46
C LYS A 194 13.40 9.34 43.46
N LEU A 195 12.64 10.31 42.96
CA LEU A 195 11.91 11.26 43.81
C LEU A 195 10.56 10.74 44.28
N GLU A 196 9.87 9.96 43.44
CA GLU A 196 8.46 9.59 43.64
C GLU A 196 8.19 8.08 43.55
N ASN A 197 9.20 7.25 43.24
CA ASN A 197 9.07 5.79 43.09
C ASN A 197 8.00 5.33 42.09
N ARG A 198 7.70 6.12 41.05
CA ARG A 198 6.64 5.82 40.06
C ARG A 198 7.13 6.01 38.62
N PRO A 199 6.43 5.45 37.61
CA PRO A 199 6.69 5.79 36.21
C PRO A 199 6.40 7.26 35.95
N ILE A 200 6.95 7.77 34.84
CA ILE A 200 6.53 9.09 34.35
C ILE A 200 5.15 8.99 33.70
N LEU A 201 4.36 10.04 33.83
CA LEU A 201 3.04 10.12 33.23
C LEU A 201 3.05 10.97 31.96
N ARG A 202 2.24 10.55 30.98
CA ARG A 202 1.91 11.34 29.80
C ARG A 202 0.42 11.30 29.52
N ALA A 203 -0.12 12.37 28.94
CA ALA A 203 -1.51 12.43 28.51
C ALA A 203 -1.65 13.33 27.26
N HIS A 204 -2.72 13.10 26.50
CA HIS A 204 -3.03 13.92 25.33
C HIS A 204 -3.77 15.20 25.69
N ILE A 205 -3.45 16.29 25.00
CA ILE A 205 -4.25 17.53 25.00
C ILE A 205 -4.26 18.14 23.60
N GLY A 206 -5.43 18.60 23.17
CA GLY A 206 -5.62 19.34 21.93
C GLY A 206 -7.07 19.80 21.83
N ALA A 207 -7.30 21.09 22.03
CA ALA A 207 -8.64 21.65 21.95
C ALA A 207 -9.01 21.92 20.49
N ALA A 208 -10.13 21.34 20.05
CA ALA A 208 -10.79 21.71 18.80
C ALA A 208 -11.33 23.15 18.93
N ALA A 209 -10.60 24.12 18.38
CA ALA A 209 -10.90 25.53 18.49
C ALA A 209 -10.41 26.30 17.27
N GLU A 210 -10.88 27.54 17.11
CA GLU A 210 -10.44 28.45 16.03
C GLU A 210 -8.98 28.89 16.16
N THR A 211 -8.39 28.79 17.37
CA THR A 211 -7.01 29.21 17.65
C THR A 211 -6.34 28.21 18.59
N ILE A 212 -5.01 28.23 18.67
CA ILE A 212 -4.25 27.38 19.61
C ILE A 212 -4.41 27.77 21.08
N LYS A 213 -5.01 28.94 21.38
CA LYS A 213 -5.03 29.53 22.72
C LYS A 213 -5.63 28.60 23.80
N PRO A 214 -6.77 27.91 23.59
CA PRO A 214 -7.31 27.01 24.61
C PRO A 214 -6.36 25.85 24.94
N THR A 215 -5.63 25.34 23.95
CA THR A 215 -4.60 24.31 24.16
C THR A 215 -3.43 24.88 24.95
N VAL A 216 -2.95 26.09 24.62
CA VAL A 216 -1.87 26.78 25.36
C VAL A 216 -2.25 26.99 26.84
N ASP A 217 -3.46 27.50 27.09
CA ASP A 217 -3.96 27.74 28.45
C ASP A 217 -4.10 26.41 29.21
N GLY A 218 -4.60 25.36 28.55
CA GLY A 218 -4.72 24.03 29.16
C GLY A 218 -3.38 23.37 29.48
N VAL A 219 -2.38 23.51 28.60
CA VAL A 219 -1.00 23.04 28.86
C VAL A 219 -0.43 23.72 30.10
N LYS A 220 -0.68 25.02 30.28
CA LYS A 220 -0.24 25.77 31.46
C LYS A 220 -0.89 25.24 32.75
N VAL A 221 -2.21 25.00 32.74
CA VAL A 221 -2.94 24.42 33.89
C VAL A 221 -2.37 23.06 34.29
N ILE A 222 -2.16 22.16 33.33
CA ILE A 222 -1.59 20.82 33.56
C ILE A 222 -0.16 20.91 34.12
N SER A 223 0.64 21.82 33.57
CA SER A 223 2.03 22.03 33.99
C SER A 223 2.11 22.58 35.42
N GLU A 224 1.27 23.57 35.75
CA GLU A 224 1.15 24.16 37.10
C GLU A 224 0.66 23.14 38.14
N ALA A 225 -0.27 22.25 37.76
CA ALA A 225 -0.73 21.16 38.61
C ALA A 225 0.36 20.11 38.90
N GLY A 226 1.40 20.02 38.04
CA GLY A 226 2.45 19.00 38.17
C GLY A 226 1.92 17.58 38.07
N CYS A 227 0.82 17.37 37.33
CA CYS A 227 0.13 16.09 37.30
C CYS A 227 0.86 15.05 36.42
N LEU A 228 1.62 15.49 35.40
CA LEU A 228 2.33 14.62 34.44
C LEU A 228 3.68 15.18 34.02
N GLU A 229 4.52 14.36 33.37
CA GLU A 229 5.85 14.76 32.90
C GLU A 229 5.95 15.00 31.39
N ILE A 230 5.03 14.46 30.59
CA ILE A 230 5.01 14.65 29.14
C ILE A 230 3.62 15.08 28.66
N VAL A 231 3.54 16.28 28.12
CA VAL A 231 2.37 16.78 27.39
C VAL A 231 2.40 16.21 25.98
N SER A 232 1.39 15.44 25.59
CA SER A 232 1.27 14.90 24.23
C SER A 232 0.27 15.72 23.41
N LEU A 233 0.76 16.59 22.52
CA LEU A 233 -0.09 17.41 21.68
C LEU A 233 -0.89 16.55 20.69
N ALA A 234 -2.19 16.78 20.61
CA ALA A 234 -3.10 16.24 19.61
C ALA A 234 -3.40 17.32 18.56
N PRO A 235 -2.64 17.37 17.44
CA PRO A 235 -2.88 18.32 16.36
C PRO A 235 -4.07 17.89 15.50
N ASP A 236 -4.75 18.85 14.88
CA ASP A 236 -5.78 18.53 13.88
C ASP A 236 -5.19 17.87 12.62
N GLN A 237 -6.06 17.28 11.81
CA GLN A 237 -5.65 16.50 10.63
C GLN A 237 -4.87 17.36 9.61
N VAL A 238 -5.24 18.63 9.49
CA VAL A 238 -4.59 19.59 8.58
C VAL A 238 -3.14 19.84 8.99
N THR A 239 -2.87 20.04 10.28
CA THR A 239 -1.50 20.12 10.80
C THR A 239 -0.71 18.86 10.46
N GLN A 240 -1.30 17.67 10.67
CA GLN A 240 -0.61 16.40 10.44
C GLN A 240 -0.22 16.20 8.97
N ALA A 241 -0.97 16.76 8.02
CA ALA A 241 -0.70 16.62 6.60
C ALA A 241 0.18 17.73 6.01
N PHE A 242 0.12 18.97 6.52
CA PHE A 242 0.62 20.12 5.78
C PHE A 242 1.58 21.05 6.54
N LEU A 243 1.88 20.79 7.82
CA LEU A 243 2.72 21.69 8.60
C LEU A 243 4.08 22.04 7.94
N PRO A 244 4.84 21.09 7.34
CA PRO A 244 6.08 21.44 6.62
C PRO A 244 5.87 22.40 5.44
N ARG A 245 4.78 22.21 4.68
CA ARG A 245 4.42 23.06 3.54
C ARG A 245 3.96 24.46 3.98
N PHE A 246 3.28 24.54 5.12
CA PHE A 246 2.94 25.83 5.75
C PHE A 246 4.20 26.60 6.16
N ASP A 247 5.18 25.92 6.76
CA ASP A 247 6.46 26.52 7.17
C ASP A 247 7.23 27.10 5.97
N ARG A 248 7.21 26.39 4.83
CA ARG A 248 7.86 26.83 3.58
C ARG A 248 7.02 27.78 2.73
N LYS A 249 5.78 28.10 3.13
CA LYS A 249 4.81 28.94 2.40
C LYS A 249 4.43 28.39 1.01
N GLU A 250 4.51 27.06 0.85
CA GLU A 250 4.08 26.37 -0.37
C GLU A 250 2.56 26.14 -0.36
N GLU A 251 1.96 26.11 0.83
CA GLU A 251 0.52 25.97 1.03
C GLU A 251 -0.01 27.06 1.97
N ASP A 252 -1.22 27.56 1.72
CA ASP A 252 -1.86 28.58 2.56
C ASP A 252 -2.75 27.93 3.63
N PRO A 253 -2.40 28.06 4.93
CA PRO A 253 -3.23 27.55 6.03
C PRO A 253 -4.69 28.00 5.98
N LYS A 254 -4.99 29.18 5.42
CA LYS A 254 -6.34 29.76 5.41
C LYS A 254 -7.32 29.03 4.48
N LYS A 255 -6.82 28.15 3.61
CA LYS A 255 -7.67 27.31 2.75
C LYS A 255 -8.38 26.21 3.54
N TYR A 256 -7.90 25.91 4.74
CA TYR A 256 -8.36 24.80 5.56
C TYR A 256 -9.10 25.31 6.79
N ARG A 257 -10.02 24.47 7.31
CA ARG A 257 -10.72 24.76 8.56
C ARG A 257 -9.79 24.55 9.76
N ASN A 258 -10.03 25.30 10.84
CA ASN A 258 -9.27 25.17 12.07
C ASN A 258 -9.97 24.21 13.02
N GLY A 259 -9.19 23.39 13.72
CA GLY A 259 -9.68 22.62 14.86
C GLY A 259 -10.38 21.32 14.51
N GLU A 260 -10.23 20.80 13.28
CA GLU A 260 -10.86 19.54 12.85
C GLU A 260 -10.18 18.34 13.52
N GLY A 261 -10.68 17.98 14.72
CA GLY A 261 -10.22 16.83 15.49
C GLY A 261 -8.97 17.06 16.35
N GLY A 262 -8.56 18.31 16.57
CA GLY A 262 -7.41 18.62 17.43
C GLY A 262 -7.02 20.10 17.44
N ALA A 263 -5.84 20.42 17.97
CA ALA A 263 -5.33 21.78 18.02
C ALA A 263 -4.90 22.29 16.62
N PRO A 264 -5.30 23.51 16.20
CA PRO A 264 -4.97 24.06 14.88
C PRO A 264 -3.56 24.66 14.83
N ILE A 265 -2.52 23.83 14.82
CA ILE A 265 -1.12 24.29 14.78
C ILE A 265 -0.75 24.60 13.32
N ARG A 266 -0.40 25.85 13.00
CA ARG A 266 -0.16 26.30 11.62
C ARG A 266 1.26 26.81 11.36
N SER A 267 2.08 26.93 12.40
CA SER A 267 3.42 27.50 12.28
C SER A 267 4.40 26.99 13.34
N ARG A 268 5.70 27.24 13.12
CA ARG A 268 6.74 27.06 14.16
C ARG A 268 6.50 27.92 15.40
N GLU A 269 5.88 29.08 15.24
CA GLU A 269 5.63 29.99 16.37
C GLU A 269 4.54 29.46 17.30
N ASP A 270 3.54 28.77 16.74
CA ASP A 270 2.53 28.06 17.52
C ASP A 270 3.16 26.97 18.39
N LEU A 271 4.08 26.18 17.83
CA LEU A 271 4.82 25.14 18.55
C LEU A 271 5.70 25.74 19.67
N LYS A 272 6.41 26.83 19.40
CA LYS A 272 7.20 27.54 20.42
C LYS A 272 6.33 28.10 21.54
N THR A 273 5.14 28.61 21.20
CA THR A 273 4.18 29.11 22.18
C THR A 273 3.71 27.99 23.11
N LEU A 274 3.40 26.80 22.55
CA LEU A 274 3.04 25.61 23.31
C LEU A 274 4.20 25.12 24.20
N LYS A 275 5.44 25.06 23.68
CA LYS A 275 6.62 24.71 24.51
C LYS A 275 6.86 25.73 25.63
N ASN A 276 6.64 27.02 25.38
CA ASN A 276 6.78 28.03 26.43
C ASN A 276 5.72 27.90 27.52
N ALA A 277 4.51 27.41 27.19
CA ALA A 277 3.47 27.14 28.17
C ALA A 277 3.87 26.04 29.17
N THR A 278 4.75 25.11 28.80
CA THR A 278 5.24 24.08 29.72
C THR A 278 6.28 24.59 30.73
N LYS A 279 6.84 25.80 30.57
CA LYS A 279 7.90 26.34 31.46
C LYS A 279 7.36 26.86 32.80
N CYS A 280 6.44 26.13 33.42
CA CYS A 280 5.84 26.41 34.72
C CYS A 280 5.57 25.10 35.48
N GLY A 281 5.26 25.21 36.78
CA GLY A 281 5.03 24.07 37.67
C GLY A 281 6.18 23.04 37.64
N ASN A 282 5.92 21.83 37.13
CA ASN A 282 6.93 20.76 37.05
C ASN A 282 7.70 20.69 35.71
N TRP A 283 7.53 21.68 34.81
CA TRP A 283 8.27 21.76 33.55
C TRP A 283 8.17 20.49 32.71
N PRO A 284 6.97 20.08 32.29
CA PRO A 284 6.82 18.86 31.50
C PRO A 284 7.47 19.01 30.12
N MET A 285 8.02 17.90 29.63
CA MET A 285 8.45 17.77 28.23
C MET A 285 7.21 17.79 27.34
N ILE A 286 7.39 18.04 26.05
CA ILE A 286 6.27 18.12 25.10
C ILE A 286 6.57 17.31 23.85
N ARG A 287 5.59 16.53 23.40
CA ARG A 287 5.67 15.72 22.18
C ARG A 287 4.46 15.95 21.29
N ILE A 288 4.58 15.58 20.02
CA ILE A 288 3.52 15.67 19.01
C ILE A 288 3.57 14.43 18.10
N TYR A 289 2.48 14.14 17.39
CA TYR A 289 2.42 13.06 16.40
C TYR A 289 3.31 13.37 15.17
N SER A 290 3.83 12.33 14.51
CA SER A 290 4.81 12.39 13.42
C SER A 290 4.30 13.04 12.10
N GLY A 291 3.00 13.29 11.98
CA GLY A 291 2.38 13.71 10.72
C GLY A 291 2.10 12.53 9.77
N THR A 292 1.66 12.85 8.55
CA THR A 292 1.20 11.89 7.52
C THR A 292 1.82 12.13 6.14
N ASP A 293 2.59 13.21 5.97
CA ASP A 293 3.32 13.56 4.75
C ASP A 293 4.60 14.33 5.13
N GLU A 294 5.64 14.23 4.30
CA GLU A 294 6.96 14.84 4.52
C GLU A 294 7.50 14.65 5.96
N LEU A 295 7.44 13.41 6.46
CA LEU A 295 7.65 13.10 7.87
C LEU A 295 9.04 13.49 8.37
N VAL A 296 10.08 13.37 7.53
CA VAL A 296 11.44 13.80 7.88
C VAL A 296 11.52 15.32 8.11
N GLU A 297 10.81 16.12 7.32
CA GLU A 297 10.80 17.58 7.47
C GLU A 297 9.97 18.00 8.69
N ALA A 298 8.83 17.33 8.93
CA ALA A 298 8.06 17.51 10.16
C ALA A 298 8.90 17.19 11.40
N ALA A 299 9.68 16.11 11.36
CA ALA A 299 10.56 15.70 12.44
C ALA A 299 11.61 16.76 12.80
N LYS A 300 12.25 17.38 11.81
CA LYS A 300 13.18 18.52 11.99
C LYS A 300 12.49 19.70 12.66
N ILE A 301 11.29 20.07 12.19
CA ILE A 301 10.50 21.16 12.78
C ILE A 301 10.21 20.87 14.25
N PHE A 302 9.79 19.64 14.58
CA PHE A 302 9.46 19.27 15.95
C PHE A 302 10.67 19.27 16.87
N GLU A 303 11.82 18.75 16.42
CA GLU A 303 13.03 18.80 17.23
C GLU A 303 13.49 20.24 17.48
N ASP A 304 13.52 21.08 16.44
CA ASP A 304 13.95 22.48 16.53
C ASP A 304 13.07 23.32 17.48
N THR A 305 11.77 23.02 17.55
CA THR A 305 10.79 23.86 18.25
C THR A 305 10.40 23.33 19.63
N LEU A 306 10.31 22.01 19.77
CA LEU A 306 9.83 21.36 20.98
C LEU A 306 10.94 20.70 21.80
N HIS A 307 12.09 20.41 21.19
CA HIS A 307 13.08 19.47 21.71
C HIS A 307 12.40 18.18 22.17
N MET A 308 11.85 17.45 21.20
CA MET A 308 10.89 16.39 21.47
C MET A 308 11.56 15.22 22.20
N PRO A 309 10.94 14.65 23.26
CA PRO A 309 11.56 13.57 24.02
C PRO A 309 11.60 12.26 23.22
N PHE A 310 10.55 11.98 22.45
CA PHE A 310 10.48 10.90 21.47
C PHE A 310 9.28 11.10 20.52
N PRO A 311 9.41 10.76 19.22
CA PRO A 311 8.30 10.68 18.27
C PRO A 311 7.61 9.30 18.35
N ALA A 312 6.46 9.17 17.67
CA ALA A 312 5.87 7.88 17.32
C ALA A 312 5.77 7.76 15.80
N VAL A 313 6.36 6.72 15.22
CA VAL A 313 6.39 6.50 13.77
C VAL A 313 5.96 5.05 13.49
N PRO A 314 4.88 4.81 12.73
CA PRO A 314 4.48 3.47 12.35
C PRO A 314 5.37 2.90 11.23
N ILE A 315 5.21 1.61 10.91
CA ILE A 315 5.78 0.90 9.77
C ILE A 315 4.71 0.87 8.66
N PHE A 316 3.54 0.28 8.95
CA PHE A 316 2.50 -0.04 7.96
C PHE A 316 1.38 1.00 7.85
N PHE A 317 1.14 1.80 8.88
CA PHE A 317 -0.02 2.70 8.99
C PHE A 317 0.32 4.17 8.66
N TYR A 318 -0.68 5.06 8.66
CA TYR A 318 -0.56 6.48 8.30
C TYR A 318 -0.32 6.73 6.80
N ASN A 319 -0.90 5.87 5.98
CA ASN A 319 -0.82 5.94 4.53
C ASN A 319 -2.15 5.46 3.92
N ARG A 320 -2.17 5.03 2.65
CA ARG A 320 -3.40 4.53 2.01
C ARG A 320 -3.98 3.24 2.63
N LEU A 321 -3.21 2.48 3.42
CA LEU A 321 -3.69 1.27 4.10
C LEU A 321 -4.81 1.57 5.09
N ASP A 322 -4.70 2.67 5.83
CA ASP A 322 -5.71 3.14 6.78
C ASP A 322 -6.42 4.43 6.35
N GLY A 323 -6.10 4.93 5.15
CA GLY A 323 -6.72 6.11 4.56
C GLY A 323 -6.32 7.44 5.22
N ARG A 324 -5.30 7.46 6.10
CA ARG A 324 -4.89 8.66 6.85
C ARG A 324 -3.86 9.52 6.13
N GLY A 325 -3.16 8.98 5.13
CA GLY A 325 -2.09 9.68 4.41
C GLY A 325 -2.17 9.49 2.89
N PRO A 326 -1.57 10.41 2.09
CA PRO A 326 -1.62 10.36 0.63
C PRO A 326 -0.66 9.33 0.01
N LEU A 327 0.34 8.90 0.78
CA LEU A 327 1.41 7.98 0.35
C LEU A 327 0.85 6.60 -0.02
N SER A 328 1.40 6.00 -1.07
CA SER A 328 1.17 4.57 -1.32
C SER A 328 1.77 3.75 -0.17
N ILE A 329 1.33 2.50 0.01
CA ILE A 329 1.76 1.67 1.15
C ILE A 329 3.29 1.48 1.15
N LEU A 330 3.87 1.08 0.02
CA LEU A 330 5.31 0.94 -0.14
C LEU A 330 6.08 2.25 0.05
N ASP A 331 5.58 3.37 -0.49
CA ASP A 331 6.23 4.68 -0.30
C ASP A 331 6.16 5.11 1.18
N GLY A 332 5.05 4.80 1.86
CA GLY A 332 4.85 5.04 3.28
C GLY A 332 5.87 4.30 4.14
N ILE A 333 6.04 2.98 3.93
CA ILE A 333 7.04 2.17 4.66
C ILE A 333 8.45 2.78 4.48
N ASN A 334 8.81 3.16 3.25
CA ASN A 334 10.11 3.77 2.97
C ASN A 334 10.30 5.12 3.69
N GLU A 335 9.29 6.00 3.65
CA GLU A 335 9.35 7.31 4.32
C GLU A 335 9.40 7.17 5.84
N HIS A 336 8.68 6.20 6.41
CA HIS A 336 8.75 5.88 7.83
C HIS A 336 10.15 5.42 8.25
N PHE A 337 10.78 4.53 7.48
CA PHE A 337 12.15 4.08 7.73
C PHE A 337 13.17 5.22 7.61
N ASN A 338 13.01 6.13 6.63
CA ASN A 338 13.84 7.32 6.51
C ASN A 338 13.70 8.22 7.74
N THR A 339 12.47 8.40 8.24
CA THR A 339 12.17 9.16 9.45
C THR A 339 12.80 8.53 10.69
N MET A 340 12.68 7.20 10.85
CA MET A 340 13.32 6.47 11.96
C MET A 340 14.85 6.62 11.94
N ARG A 341 15.48 6.47 10.76
CA ARG A 341 16.93 6.68 10.59
C ARG A 341 17.36 8.10 10.93
N TRP A 342 16.55 9.10 10.59
CA TRP A 342 16.83 10.49 10.94
C TRP A 342 16.81 10.70 12.46
N TRP A 343 15.78 10.22 13.16
CA TRP A 343 15.73 10.28 14.63
C TRP A 343 16.88 9.53 15.29
N ALA A 344 17.25 8.36 14.77
CA ALA A 344 18.42 7.61 15.23
C ALA A 344 19.73 8.39 15.04
N SER A 345 19.87 9.15 13.95
CA SER A 345 21.09 9.92 13.66
C SER A 345 21.37 11.04 14.67
N ILE A 346 20.35 11.49 15.39
CA ILE A 346 20.45 12.49 16.47
C ILE A 346 20.25 11.86 17.86
N ASP A 347 20.38 10.54 17.97
CA ASP A 347 20.32 9.74 19.20
C ASP A 347 19.03 9.92 20.02
N LYS A 348 17.89 10.10 19.34
CA LYS A 348 16.59 10.27 19.99
C LYS A 348 15.89 8.93 20.21
N PRO A 349 15.29 8.70 21.39
CA PRO A 349 14.37 7.58 21.59
C PRO A 349 13.18 7.66 20.63
N LEU A 350 12.62 6.53 20.21
CA LEU A 350 11.50 6.49 19.27
C LEU A 350 10.50 5.38 19.61
N GLU A 351 9.21 5.72 19.54
CA GLU A 351 8.09 4.79 19.63
C GLU A 351 7.71 4.27 18.25
N ILE A 352 7.62 2.94 18.09
CA ILE A 352 7.00 2.32 16.92
C ILE A 352 5.64 1.78 17.35
N ASN A 353 4.60 2.25 16.69
CA ASN A 353 3.25 2.24 17.23
C ASN A 353 2.28 1.35 16.41
N ASP A 354 2.80 0.53 15.48
CA ASP A 354 2.03 -0.45 14.71
C ASP A 354 1.23 -1.47 15.54
N PRO A 355 1.74 -2.02 16.66
CA PRO A 355 1.04 -3.15 17.30
C PRO A 355 -0.36 -2.77 17.76
N HIS A 356 -0.54 -1.52 18.22
CA HIS A 356 -1.86 -1.05 18.61
C HIS A 356 -2.77 -0.79 17.41
N GLN A 357 -2.23 -0.38 16.26
CA GLN A 357 -3.02 -0.17 15.05
C GLN A 357 -3.61 -1.48 14.54
N TRP A 358 -2.86 -2.58 14.67
CA TRP A 358 -3.38 -3.93 14.40
C TRP A 358 -4.46 -4.35 15.42
N GLN A 359 -4.23 -4.12 16.72
CA GLN A 359 -5.21 -4.43 17.76
C GLN A 359 -6.52 -3.66 17.64
N LEU A 360 -6.47 -2.37 17.32
CA LEU A 360 -7.66 -1.55 17.08
C LEU A 360 -8.51 -2.08 15.91
N ARG A 361 -7.90 -2.87 15.03
CA ARG A 361 -8.56 -3.56 13.90
C ARG A 361 -8.88 -5.02 14.20
N ARG A 362 -8.87 -5.40 15.48
CA ARG A 362 -9.16 -6.75 16.00
C ARG A 362 -8.25 -7.85 15.41
N CYS A 363 -6.95 -7.60 15.23
CA CYS A 363 -5.99 -8.66 14.93
C CYS A 363 -5.98 -9.75 16.04
N SER A 364 -5.46 -10.95 15.72
CA SER A 364 -5.25 -11.99 16.73
C SER A 364 -4.15 -11.59 17.72
N ASP A 365 -4.19 -12.12 18.94
CA ASP A 365 -3.14 -11.88 19.93
C ASP A 365 -1.75 -12.31 19.41
N ASP A 366 -1.69 -13.37 18.60
CA ASP A 366 -0.47 -13.83 17.93
C ASP A 366 0.09 -12.79 16.95
N MET A 367 -0.78 -12.14 16.17
CA MET A 367 -0.40 -11.07 15.24
C MET A 367 0.12 -9.83 16.00
N TYR A 368 -0.50 -9.50 17.13
CA TYR A 368 0.01 -8.43 18.00
C TYR A 368 1.43 -8.70 18.50
N VAL A 369 1.70 -9.92 18.97
CA VAL A 369 3.03 -10.32 19.43
C VAL A 369 4.03 -10.38 18.26
N THR A 370 3.60 -10.84 17.09
CA THR A 370 4.38 -10.83 15.84
C THR A 370 4.86 -9.44 15.50
N ASP A 371 3.94 -8.47 15.51
CA ASP A 371 4.25 -7.10 15.11
C ASP A 371 5.16 -6.40 16.12
N HIS A 372 5.03 -6.66 17.42
CA HIS A 372 5.99 -6.20 18.43
C HIS A 372 7.41 -6.73 18.21
N ILE A 373 7.53 -8.01 17.83
CA ILE A 373 8.83 -8.59 17.49
C ILE A 373 9.42 -7.87 16.28
N LEU A 374 8.61 -7.67 15.23
CA LEU A 374 9.03 -6.92 14.05
C LEU A 374 9.47 -5.49 14.41
N CYS A 375 8.71 -4.78 15.24
CA CYS A 375 9.03 -3.42 15.69
C CYS A 375 10.37 -3.36 16.42
N GLY A 376 10.64 -4.29 17.34
CA GLY A 376 11.93 -4.35 18.04
C GLY A 376 13.11 -4.58 17.07
N ILE A 377 12.93 -5.45 16.08
CA ILE A 377 13.93 -5.72 15.05
C ILE A 377 14.14 -4.48 14.16
N VAL A 378 13.07 -3.88 13.67
CA VAL A 378 13.12 -2.66 12.83
C VAL A 378 13.80 -1.54 13.59
N ALA A 379 13.44 -1.30 14.85
CA ALA A 379 14.05 -0.24 15.65
C ALA A 379 15.58 -0.43 15.76
N LEU A 380 16.03 -1.64 16.09
CA LEU A 380 17.45 -1.99 16.13
C LEU A 380 18.12 -1.76 14.77
N LYS A 381 17.52 -2.22 13.67
CA LYS A 381 18.10 -2.14 12.32
C LYS A 381 18.07 -0.74 11.71
N MET A 382 17.16 0.12 12.15
CA MET A 382 17.15 1.54 11.79
C MET A 382 18.19 2.35 12.58
N GLY A 383 18.88 1.73 13.55
CA GLY A 383 19.96 2.34 14.32
C GLY A 383 19.51 3.01 15.61
N LEU A 384 18.27 2.78 16.07
CA LEU A 384 17.79 3.33 17.34
C LEU A 384 18.49 2.63 18.50
N LYS A 385 19.04 3.41 19.45
CA LYS A 385 19.54 2.88 20.72
C LYS A 385 18.47 2.73 21.78
N ASN A 386 17.46 3.61 21.76
CA ASN A 386 16.39 3.63 22.76
C ASN A 386 15.05 3.44 22.05
N TYR A 387 14.48 2.24 22.14
CA TYR A 387 13.18 1.91 21.58
C TYR A 387 12.09 2.03 22.64
N VAL A 388 11.06 2.83 22.37
CA VAL A 388 9.87 2.92 23.22
C VAL A 388 8.87 1.87 22.77
N MET A 389 8.75 0.79 23.55
CA MET A 389 7.82 -0.31 23.30
C MET A 389 6.48 0.01 23.95
N GLN A 390 5.49 0.38 23.14
CA GLN A 390 4.15 0.73 23.63
C GLN A 390 3.25 -0.51 23.75
N LEU A 391 2.76 -0.76 24.95
CA LEU A 391 1.91 -1.88 25.35
C LEU A 391 0.50 -1.35 25.69
N MET A 392 -0.45 -1.50 24.76
CA MET A 392 -1.83 -1.04 24.91
C MET A 392 -2.73 -2.17 25.40
N PHE A 393 -3.17 -2.06 26.65
CA PHE A 393 -4.01 -3.04 27.34
C PHE A 393 -5.48 -2.92 26.95
N ASP A 394 -6.29 -3.88 27.37
CA ASP A 394 -7.75 -3.92 27.22
C ASP A 394 -8.21 -3.88 25.75
N LEU A 395 -7.39 -4.42 24.85
CA LEU A 395 -7.71 -4.57 23.44
C LEU A 395 -7.64 -6.04 22.98
N PRO A 396 -8.75 -6.60 22.49
CA PRO A 396 -10.10 -6.00 22.44
C PRO A 396 -10.72 -5.81 23.85
N PRO A 397 -11.74 -4.95 24.04
CA PRO A 397 -12.32 -4.65 25.36
C PRO A 397 -12.76 -5.87 26.19
N GLU A 398 -13.08 -6.97 25.51
CA GLU A 398 -13.52 -8.23 26.10
C GLU A 398 -12.36 -9.12 26.61
N ILE A 399 -11.10 -8.70 26.45
CA ILE A 399 -9.92 -9.50 26.85
C ILE A 399 -9.84 -9.66 28.37
N GLU A 400 -9.47 -10.86 28.83
CA GLU A 400 -9.24 -11.12 30.25
C GLU A 400 -7.89 -10.51 30.68
N PRO A 401 -7.79 -9.79 31.82
CA PRO A 401 -6.56 -9.11 32.24
C PRO A 401 -5.30 -9.99 32.31
N LEU A 402 -5.44 -11.24 32.76
CA LEU A 402 -4.30 -12.18 32.83
C LEU A 402 -3.83 -12.63 31.44
N ASN A 403 -4.74 -12.78 30.48
CA ASN A 403 -4.37 -13.11 29.10
C ASN A 403 -3.72 -11.90 28.41
N ASP A 404 -4.20 -10.70 28.72
CA ASP A 404 -3.62 -9.46 28.22
C ASP A 404 -2.19 -9.26 28.74
N LEU A 405 -1.97 -9.50 30.04
CA LEU A 405 -0.62 -9.55 30.64
C LEU A 405 0.27 -10.61 29.98
N ALA A 406 -0.24 -11.82 29.75
CA ALA A 406 0.50 -12.85 29.04
C ALA A 406 0.91 -12.39 27.63
N LYS A 407 0.00 -11.72 26.91
CA LYS A 407 0.26 -11.16 25.58
C LYS A 407 1.36 -10.10 25.60
N MET A 408 1.30 -9.13 26.51
CA MET A 408 2.35 -8.11 26.65
C MET A 408 3.69 -8.71 27.04
N LYS A 409 3.69 -9.67 27.97
CA LYS A 409 4.91 -10.31 28.45
C LYS A 409 5.54 -11.22 27.40
N ALA A 410 4.74 -11.93 26.60
CA ALA A 410 5.21 -12.74 25.49
C ALA A 410 5.98 -11.89 24.46
N ALA A 411 5.42 -10.75 24.06
CA ALA A 411 6.08 -9.80 23.17
C ALA A 411 7.42 -9.32 23.74
N PHE A 412 7.42 -8.89 25.01
CA PHE A 412 8.64 -8.39 25.66
C PHE A 412 9.73 -9.47 25.80
N GLU A 413 9.38 -10.69 26.25
CA GLU A 413 10.35 -11.78 26.47
C GLU A 413 11.08 -12.22 25.20
N VAL A 414 10.46 -12.08 24.02
CA VAL A 414 11.11 -12.42 22.75
C VAL A 414 12.08 -11.32 22.32
N VAL A 415 11.75 -10.05 22.54
CA VAL A 415 12.55 -8.90 22.06
C VAL A 415 13.64 -8.49 23.06
N GLU A 416 13.42 -8.67 24.37
CA GLU A 416 14.38 -8.34 25.44
C GLU A 416 15.81 -8.81 25.16
N PRO A 417 16.06 -10.02 24.62
CA PRO A 417 17.42 -10.48 24.37
C PRO A 417 18.24 -9.55 23.49
N LEU A 418 17.63 -8.76 22.61
CA LEU A 418 18.34 -7.76 21.79
C LEU A 418 19.14 -6.77 22.65
N THR A 419 18.63 -6.40 23.84
CA THR A 419 19.32 -5.50 24.78
C THR A 419 20.61 -6.08 25.38
N ARG A 420 20.76 -7.41 25.33
CA ARG A 420 21.94 -8.12 25.85
C ARG A 420 23.03 -8.30 24.80
N HIS A 421 22.70 -8.16 23.51
CA HIS A 421 23.60 -8.41 22.38
C HIS A 421 23.97 -7.14 21.59
N PHE A 422 23.20 -6.06 21.73
CA PHE A 422 23.40 -4.80 21.01
C PHE A 422 23.37 -3.60 21.95
N ASP A 423 23.91 -2.45 21.52
CA ASP A 423 23.73 -1.16 22.21
C ASP A 423 22.29 -0.67 22.02
N TYR A 424 21.39 -1.29 22.76
CA TYR A 424 19.95 -1.23 22.57
C TYR A 424 19.22 -1.33 23.90
N ASN A 425 18.30 -0.42 24.15
CA ASN A 425 17.52 -0.33 25.38
C ASN A 425 16.03 -0.22 25.03
N ILE A 426 15.20 -0.93 25.80
CA ILE A 426 13.76 -0.93 25.63
C ILE A 426 13.14 -0.14 26.79
N ILE A 427 12.47 0.96 26.46
CA ILE A 427 11.67 1.78 27.37
C ILE A 427 10.24 1.28 27.28
N LYS A 428 9.69 0.76 28.37
CA LYS A 428 8.32 0.21 28.38
C LYS A 428 7.32 1.35 28.58
N GLU A 429 6.47 1.59 27.59
CA GLU A 429 5.32 2.47 27.74
C GLU A 429 4.05 1.63 27.84
N THR A 430 3.23 1.80 28.87
CA THR A 430 1.93 1.13 28.97
C THR A 430 0.78 2.13 28.85
N ARG A 431 -0.37 1.67 28.38
CA ARG A 431 -1.61 2.45 28.33
C ARG A 431 -2.86 1.59 28.32
N GLY A 432 -3.99 2.17 28.73
CA GLY A 432 -5.30 1.56 28.51
C GLY A 432 -5.75 1.68 27.05
N GLY A 433 -6.56 0.73 26.60
CA GLY A 433 -7.14 0.68 25.26
C GLY A 433 -8.29 1.67 25.11
N LEU A 434 -8.24 2.54 24.10
CA LEU A 434 -9.21 3.63 23.90
C LEU A 434 -10.64 3.11 23.83
N SER A 435 -10.88 2.04 23.05
CA SER A 435 -12.20 1.44 22.86
C SER A 435 -12.74 0.68 24.07
N SER A 436 -11.94 0.52 25.14
CA SER A 436 -12.37 -0.16 26.37
C SER A 436 -13.04 0.80 27.37
N PHE A 437 -12.86 2.11 27.22
CA PHE A 437 -13.41 3.08 28.16
C PHE A 437 -14.94 3.17 28.02
N PRO A 438 -15.69 2.95 29.12
CA PRO A 438 -17.14 3.07 29.10
C PRO A 438 -17.56 4.55 29.01
N PRO A 439 -18.73 4.85 28.42
CA PRO A 439 -19.25 6.22 28.33
C PRO A 439 -19.71 6.79 29.68
N ASN A 440 -19.99 5.93 30.67
CA ASN A 440 -20.29 6.37 32.03
C ASN A 440 -18.99 6.80 32.75
N LEU A 441 -18.93 8.06 33.20
CA LEU A 441 -17.71 8.63 33.79
C LEU A 441 -17.26 7.94 35.08
N ASP A 442 -18.18 7.44 35.90
CA ASP A 442 -17.83 6.75 37.15
C ASP A 442 -17.27 5.36 36.88
N GLU A 443 -17.89 4.63 35.94
CA GLU A 443 -17.34 3.37 35.42
C GLU A 443 -15.98 3.60 34.76
N ALA A 444 -15.82 4.69 33.99
CA ALA A 444 -14.57 5.00 33.29
C ALA A 444 -13.43 5.35 34.25
N LYS A 445 -13.72 6.07 35.35
CA LYS A 445 -12.74 6.31 36.42
C LYS A 445 -12.34 5.01 37.12
N SER A 446 -13.29 4.11 37.38
CA SER A 446 -13.00 2.80 37.96
C SER A 446 -12.16 1.96 37.00
N HIS A 447 -12.52 1.94 35.71
CA HIS A 447 -11.78 1.25 34.66
C HIS A 447 -10.35 1.78 34.55
N LEU A 448 -10.17 3.10 34.48
CA LEU A 448 -8.85 3.76 34.48
C LEU A 448 -7.96 3.29 35.63
N SER A 449 -8.52 3.20 36.84
CA SER A 449 -7.77 2.72 38.01
C SER A 449 -7.35 1.25 37.87
N MET A 450 -8.28 0.39 37.46
CA MET A 450 -8.04 -1.05 37.34
C MET A 450 -7.06 -1.39 36.19
N THR A 451 -7.23 -0.80 35.01
CA THR A 451 -6.28 -0.99 33.90
C THR A 451 -4.88 -0.51 34.28
N THR A 452 -4.78 0.64 34.95
CA THR A 452 -3.48 1.18 35.40
C THR A 452 -2.82 0.24 36.41
N TYR A 453 -3.59 -0.37 37.31
CA TYR A 453 -3.07 -1.37 38.25
C TYR A 453 -2.48 -2.59 37.52
N TRP A 454 -3.17 -3.14 36.51
CA TRP A 454 -2.65 -4.27 35.74
C TRP A 454 -1.39 -3.92 34.93
N GLN A 455 -1.35 -2.72 34.36
CA GLN A 455 -0.18 -2.24 33.62
C GLN A 455 1.11 -2.22 34.47
N MET A 456 1.00 -1.98 35.78
CA MET A 456 2.15 -1.92 36.68
C MET A 456 2.93 -3.23 36.82
N PHE A 457 2.30 -4.39 36.53
CA PHE A 457 3.02 -5.67 36.51
C PHE A 457 4.08 -5.77 35.41
N MET A 458 3.98 -4.95 34.36
CA MET A 458 5.02 -4.86 33.32
C MET A 458 6.21 -3.99 33.76
N GLU A 459 6.15 -3.37 34.94
CA GLU A 459 7.14 -2.41 35.45
C GLU A 459 7.44 -1.32 34.40
N PRO A 460 6.43 -0.54 33.97
CA PRO A 460 6.56 0.42 32.89
C PRO A 460 7.50 1.57 33.25
N ASP A 461 8.20 2.16 32.29
CA ASP A 461 8.94 3.41 32.50
C ASP A 461 8.02 4.63 32.31
N ILE A 462 7.08 4.50 31.37
CA ILE A 462 6.11 5.52 30.98
C ILE A 462 4.70 4.93 31.10
N VAL A 463 3.78 5.63 31.74
CA VAL A 463 2.35 5.31 31.68
C VAL A 463 1.64 6.42 30.93
N HIS A 464 1.05 6.08 29.81
CA HIS A 464 0.18 6.97 29.07
C HIS A 464 -1.25 6.86 29.60
N VAL A 465 -1.63 7.91 30.32
CA VAL A 465 -2.95 8.11 30.91
C VAL A 465 -3.93 8.48 29.82
N VAL A 466 -4.81 7.54 29.49
CA VAL A 466 -6.04 7.84 28.74
C VAL A 466 -7.00 8.52 29.71
N SER A 467 -7.46 9.72 29.36
CA SER A 467 -8.37 10.47 30.21
C SER A 467 -9.69 9.70 30.37
N TYR A 468 -10.25 9.62 31.58
CA TYR A 468 -11.49 8.85 31.82
C TYR A 468 -12.68 9.33 30.97
N CYS A 469 -12.63 10.54 30.42
CA CYS A 469 -13.67 11.11 29.58
C CYS A 469 -13.63 10.65 28.12
N GLU A 470 -12.70 9.76 27.73
CA GLU A 470 -12.44 9.32 26.34
C GLU A 470 -13.71 9.02 25.53
N ALA A 471 -14.64 8.25 26.09
CA ALA A 471 -15.89 7.86 25.41
C ALA A 471 -17.03 8.87 25.57
N HIS A 472 -16.79 10.02 26.19
CA HIS A 472 -17.82 11.01 26.55
C HIS A 472 -17.58 12.38 25.92
N HIS A 473 -16.39 12.98 26.06
CA HIS A 473 -16.07 14.31 25.53
C HIS A 473 -14.56 14.56 25.46
N ASP A 474 -14.17 15.59 24.70
CA ASP A 474 -12.77 16.02 24.57
C ASP A 474 -12.15 16.30 25.96
N ALA A 475 -10.97 15.74 26.20
CA ALA A 475 -10.29 15.85 27.48
C ALA A 475 -9.90 17.30 27.81
N LYS A 476 -10.49 17.83 28.88
CA LYS A 476 -10.14 19.15 29.41
C LYS A 476 -8.98 19.05 30.39
N PRO A 477 -8.30 20.16 30.72
CA PRO A 477 -7.20 20.16 31.68
C PRO A 477 -7.58 19.53 33.03
N GLU A 478 -8.80 19.76 33.51
CA GLU A 478 -9.29 19.23 34.78
C GLU A 478 -9.47 17.70 34.72
N ASP A 479 -9.97 17.17 33.60
CA ASP A 479 -10.13 15.72 33.39
C ASP A 479 -8.78 15.02 33.34
N ILE A 480 -7.78 15.65 32.71
CA ILE A 480 -6.41 15.14 32.63
C ILE A 480 -5.75 15.12 34.01
N VAL A 481 -5.88 16.20 34.78
CA VAL A 481 -5.36 16.29 36.16
C VAL A 481 -5.98 15.19 37.02
N ALA A 482 -7.31 15.06 37.01
CA ALA A 482 -8.01 14.04 37.77
C ALA A 482 -7.62 12.60 37.32
N SER A 483 -7.48 12.35 36.02
CA SER A 483 -7.05 11.05 35.49
C SER A 483 -5.63 10.69 35.93
N CYS A 484 -4.72 11.67 35.95
CA CYS A 484 -3.37 11.51 36.46
C CYS A 484 -3.35 11.21 37.97
N ASP A 485 -4.19 11.87 38.76
CA ASP A 485 -4.29 11.61 40.20
C ASP A 485 -4.84 10.20 40.50
N ILE A 486 -5.84 9.74 39.75
CA ILE A 486 -6.35 8.36 39.81
C ILE A 486 -5.25 7.35 39.47
N SER A 487 -4.46 7.62 38.43
CA SER A 487 -3.34 6.76 38.01
C SER A 487 -2.26 6.70 39.09
N LYS A 488 -1.86 7.84 39.66
CA LYS A 488 -0.92 7.93 40.79
C LYS A 488 -1.43 7.19 42.03
N GLN A 489 -2.73 7.25 42.30
CA GLN A 489 -3.33 6.49 43.38
C GLN A 489 -3.23 4.98 43.12
N SER A 490 -3.46 4.54 41.88
CA SER A 490 -3.33 3.12 41.48
C SER A 490 -1.89 2.61 41.65
N PHE A 491 -0.88 3.43 41.35
CA PHE A 491 0.53 3.10 41.63
C PHE A 491 0.79 2.87 43.12
N LYS A 492 0.26 3.76 43.98
CA LYS A 492 0.40 3.63 45.44
C LYS A 492 -0.26 2.36 45.96
N GLU A 493 -1.41 1.98 45.42
CA GLU A 493 -2.09 0.75 45.83
C GLU A 493 -1.36 -0.51 45.33
N TYR A 494 -0.77 -0.47 44.14
CA TYR A 494 0.12 -1.54 43.66
C TYR A 494 1.32 -1.73 44.60
N ASP A 495 2.00 -0.66 44.99
CA ASP A 495 3.17 -0.72 45.90
C ASP A 495 2.81 -1.16 47.33
N ARG A 496 1.57 -0.93 47.78
CA ARG A 496 1.08 -1.33 49.11
C ARG A 496 0.66 -2.79 49.19
N ALA A 497 0.23 -3.37 48.08
CA ALA A 497 -0.34 -4.71 48.05
C ALA A 497 0.76 -5.80 48.09
N PRO A 498 0.53 -6.94 48.76
CA PRO A 498 1.35 -8.12 48.54
C PRO A 498 1.09 -8.63 47.12
N LEU A 499 2.05 -8.40 46.21
CA LEU A 499 1.89 -8.73 44.80
C LEU A 499 1.93 -10.26 44.59
N PRO A 500 0.90 -10.87 43.97
CA PRO A 500 0.94 -12.28 43.62
C PRO A 500 1.92 -12.52 42.46
N ASP A 501 2.57 -13.69 42.45
CA ASP A 501 3.40 -14.14 41.33
C ASP A 501 2.52 -14.61 40.17
N ILE A 502 1.98 -13.64 39.43
CA ILE A 502 1.06 -13.88 38.32
C ILE A 502 1.73 -14.60 37.13
N TRP A 503 3.04 -14.46 36.98
CA TRP A 503 3.78 -14.96 35.81
C TRP A 503 3.95 -16.48 35.82
N ASN A 504 3.94 -17.08 37.01
CA ASN A 504 4.05 -18.53 37.22
C ASN A 504 2.69 -19.22 37.36
N ILE A 505 1.58 -18.50 37.23
CA ILE A 505 0.25 -19.12 37.11
C ILE A 505 0.25 -20.02 35.86
N PRO A 506 -0.09 -21.33 35.95
CA PRO A 506 0.03 -22.26 34.83
C PRO A 506 -0.68 -21.81 33.54
N LYS A 507 -1.88 -21.21 33.65
CA LYS A 507 -2.63 -20.67 32.50
C LYS A 507 -1.88 -19.51 31.82
N VAL A 508 -1.30 -18.59 32.60
CA VAL A 508 -0.52 -17.44 32.09
C VAL A 508 0.76 -17.92 31.43
N ALA A 509 1.52 -18.80 32.08
CA ALA A 509 2.76 -19.36 31.52
C ALA A 509 2.50 -20.11 30.21
N ALA A 510 1.44 -20.94 30.14
CA ALA A 510 1.05 -21.64 28.93
C ALA A 510 0.65 -20.67 27.80
N ARG A 511 -0.14 -19.63 28.11
CA ARG A 511 -0.55 -18.62 27.13
C ARG A 511 0.63 -17.83 26.57
N LYS A 512 1.62 -17.47 27.40
CA LYS A 512 2.86 -16.83 26.93
C LYS A 512 3.59 -17.70 25.91
N GLU A 513 3.77 -18.99 26.22
CA GLU A 513 4.47 -19.92 25.33
C GLU A 513 3.72 -20.17 24.03
N GLU A 514 2.39 -20.24 24.07
CA GLU A 514 1.54 -20.33 22.89
C GLU A 514 1.76 -19.14 21.94
N LEU A 515 1.66 -17.92 22.48
CA LEU A 515 1.80 -16.69 21.70
C LEU A 515 3.20 -16.52 21.11
N LYS A 516 4.25 -16.85 21.88
CA LYS A 516 5.64 -16.81 21.38
C LYS A 516 5.84 -17.78 20.22
N LYS A 517 5.23 -18.97 20.26
CA LYS A 517 5.29 -19.95 19.16
C LYS A 517 4.60 -19.44 17.90
N GLY A 518 3.35 -19.00 18.02
CA GLY A 518 2.57 -18.49 16.88
C GLY A 518 3.23 -17.27 16.24
N ALA A 519 3.71 -16.34 17.06
CA ALA A 519 4.39 -15.15 16.57
C ALA A 519 5.72 -15.45 15.87
N MET A 520 6.55 -16.32 16.45
CA MET A 520 7.81 -16.71 15.80
C MET A 520 7.61 -17.53 14.53
N TYR A 521 6.45 -18.19 14.35
CA TYR A 521 6.11 -18.86 13.10
C TYR A 521 5.85 -17.85 11.98
N ASN A 522 5.14 -16.76 12.27
CA ASN A 522 4.99 -15.63 11.35
C ASN A 522 6.34 -14.98 11.00
N ILE A 523 7.18 -14.70 12.01
CA ILE A 523 8.51 -14.10 11.79
C ILE A 523 9.40 -15.01 10.95
N PHE A 524 9.38 -16.33 11.19
CA PHE A 524 10.12 -17.28 10.36
C PHE A 524 9.68 -17.22 8.89
N HIS A 525 8.38 -17.17 8.63
CA HIS A 525 7.86 -17.07 7.26
C HIS A 525 8.18 -15.72 6.62
N LEU A 526 8.16 -14.63 7.38
CA LEU A 526 8.63 -13.33 6.90
C LEU A 526 10.13 -13.35 6.54
N ALA A 527 10.95 -14.03 7.35
CA ALA A 527 12.38 -14.21 7.09
C ALA A 527 12.61 -15.02 5.80
N LEU A 528 11.88 -16.11 5.60
CA LEU A 528 11.94 -16.92 4.38
C LEU A 528 11.56 -16.10 3.14
N MET A 529 10.51 -15.28 3.21
CA MET A 529 10.15 -14.35 2.12
C MET A 529 11.26 -13.34 1.81
N GLY A 530 12.00 -12.90 2.85
CA GLY A 530 13.20 -12.07 2.71
C GLY A 530 14.42 -12.81 2.16
N GLY A 531 14.35 -14.12 1.93
CA GLY A 531 15.44 -14.95 1.41
C GLY A 531 16.37 -15.53 2.48
N TYR A 532 15.87 -15.76 3.70
CA TYR A 532 16.65 -16.31 4.81
C TYR A 532 17.18 -17.74 4.54
N GLU A 533 18.47 -17.97 4.81
CA GLU A 533 19.18 -19.24 4.65
C GLU A 533 19.98 -19.63 5.91
N GLY A 534 19.53 -19.20 7.08
CA GLY A 534 20.20 -19.48 8.37
C GLY A 534 19.94 -20.89 8.92
N LYS A 535 20.09 -21.05 10.23
CA LYS A 535 20.08 -22.35 10.92
C LYS A 535 18.68 -22.93 11.15
N VAL A 536 17.65 -22.09 11.12
CA VAL A 536 16.27 -22.49 11.41
C VAL A 536 15.63 -23.03 10.13
N THR A 537 15.05 -24.22 10.22
CA THR A 537 14.36 -24.92 9.14
C THR A 537 12.99 -25.39 9.61
N PHE A 538 12.11 -25.77 8.69
CA PHE A 538 10.80 -26.35 9.05
C PHE A 538 10.93 -27.57 9.98
N GLU A 539 11.96 -28.40 9.79
CA GLU A 539 12.19 -29.63 10.55
C GLU A 539 12.65 -29.37 11.99
N ASN A 540 13.41 -28.29 12.21
CA ASN A 540 14.00 -27.98 13.51
C ASN A 540 13.34 -26.80 14.23
N PHE A 541 12.38 -26.10 13.61
CA PHE A 541 11.68 -24.94 14.17
C PHE A 541 11.18 -25.20 15.61
N SER A 542 10.52 -26.33 15.84
CA SER A 542 9.98 -26.72 17.15
C SER A 542 11.04 -26.87 18.24
N LYS A 543 12.30 -27.14 17.86
CA LYS A 543 13.43 -27.20 18.79
C LYS A 543 13.85 -25.80 19.23
N PHE A 544 13.73 -24.79 18.37
CA PHE A 544 14.04 -23.40 18.72
C PHE A 544 12.93 -22.74 19.54
N THR A 545 11.67 -23.14 19.39
CA THR A 545 10.54 -22.49 20.08
C THR A 545 10.36 -22.93 21.53
N VAL A 546 11.39 -22.73 22.35
CA VAL A 546 11.39 -22.96 23.80
C VAL A 546 12.24 -21.90 24.49
N SER A 547 12.05 -21.73 25.80
CA SER A 547 12.91 -20.85 26.61
C SER A 547 14.35 -21.39 26.70
N LYS A 548 15.29 -20.49 27.03
CA LYS A 548 16.70 -20.83 27.22
C LYS A 548 16.88 -21.87 28.32
N GLU A 549 16.15 -21.75 29.42
CA GLU A 549 16.18 -22.66 30.57
C GLU A 549 15.69 -24.07 30.20
N VAL A 550 14.72 -24.16 29.28
CA VAL A 550 14.22 -25.46 28.78
C VAL A 550 15.24 -26.07 27.82
N SER A 551 15.76 -25.29 26.87
CA SER A 551 16.75 -25.79 25.89
C SER A 551 18.04 -26.28 26.58
N ALA A 552 18.52 -25.58 27.61
CA ALA A 552 19.75 -25.91 28.34
C ALA A 552 19.71 -27.27 29.05
N LYS A 553 18.51 -27.85 29.26
CA LYS A 553 18.32 -29.18 29.87
C LYS A 553 18.37 -30.34 28.88
N ARG A 554 18.50 -30.07 27.58
CA ARG A 554 18.58 -31.12 26.55
C ARG A 554 19.91 -31.86 26.60
N GLU A 555 19.91 -33.13 26.26
CA GLU A 555 21.10 -33.98 26.30
C GLU A 555 22.14 -33.61 25.24
N LYS A 556 21.69 -33.24 24.03
CA LYS A 556 22.59 -32.88 22.91
C LYS A 556 23.04 -31.43 23.04
N ILE A 557 24.35 -31.21 23.09
CA ILE A 557 24.97 -29.88 23.20
C ILE A 557 24.50 -28.93 22.09
N GLU A 558 24.39 -29.43 20.86
CA GLU A 558 23.92 -28.64 19.72
C GLU A 558 22.47 -28.14 19.90
N GLU A 559 21.62 -28.92 20.57
CA GLU A 559 20.22 -28.57 20.81
C GLU A 559 20.02 -27.69 22.05
N GLN A 560 21.03 -27.62 22.94
CA GLN A 560 21.02 -26.72 24.10
C GLN A 560 21.09 -25.25 23.67
N ALA A 561 21.68 -24.97 22.52
CA ALA A 561 21.71 -23.64 21.95
C ALA A 561 20.39 -23.26 21.24
N MET A 562 19.49 -24.20 20.93
CA MET A 562 18.27 -23.93 20.15
C MET A 562 17.14 -23.42 21.05
N ASN A 563 16.94 -22.10 21.08
CA ASN A 563 15.90 -21.41 21.84
C ASN A 563 15.46 -20.10 21.15
N TYR A 564 14.40 -19.45 21.65
CA TYR A 564 13.86 -18.20 21.07
C TYR A 564 14.92 -17.11 20.88
N GLU A 565 15.84 -16.94 21.83
CA GLU A 565 16.90 -15.92 21.77
C GLU A 565 17.83 -16.19 20.57
N THR A 566 18.35 -17.40 20.45
CA THR A 566 19.23 -17.75 19.31
C THR A 566 18.50 -17.75 17.97
N MET A 567 17.22 -18.10 17.95
CA MET A 567 16.38 -18.07 16.76
C MET A 567 16.20 -16.63 16.25
N LEU A 568 15.85 -15.70 17.16
CA LEU A 568 15.72 -14.29 16.83
C LEU A 568 17.05 -13.72 16.32
N LEU A 569 18.16 -13.99 17.01
CA LEU A 569 19.49 -13.52 16.59
C LEU A 569 19.88 -14.05 15.20
N ASP A 570 19.55 -15.31 14.91
CA ASP A 570 19.83 -15.91 13.61
C ASP A 570 18.97 -15.28 12.49
N PHE A 571 17.69 -14.98 12.76
CA PHE A 571 16.82 -14.28 11.80
C PHE A 571 17.27 -12.87 11.48
N ILE A 572 17.90 -12.15 12.40
CA ILE A 572 18.30 -10.76 12.17
C ILE A 572 19.74 -10.62 11.66
N ASP A 573 20.52 -11.69 11.59
CA ASP A 573 21.87 -11.63 11.05
C ASP A 573 21.83 -11.51 9.52
N GLY A 574 22.31 -10.38 9.00
CA GLY A 574 22.36 -10.11 7.56
C GLY A 574 23.18 -11.15 6.77
N LYS A 575 24.12 -11.85 7.42
CA LYS A 575 24.90 -12.93 6.79
C LYS A 575 24.07 -14.13 6.40
N ASN A 576 22.91 -14.31 7.05
CA ASN A 576 21.96 -15.38 6.73
C ASN A 576 21.05 -15.00 5.56
N TYR A 577 21.30 -13.88 4.88
CA TYR A 577 20.59 -13.44 3.69
C TYR A 577 21.58 -13.24 2.52
N PRO A 578 21.17 -13.56 1.29
CA PRO A 578 22.04 -13.43 0.12
C PRO A 578 22.58 -12.00 -0.11
N SER A 579 21.82 -10.96 0.28
CA SER A 579 22.24 -9.56 0.15
C SER A 579 23.33 -9.14 1.15
N GLY A 580 23.54 -9.92 2.22
CA GLY A 580 24.33 -9.51 3.39
C GLY A 580 23.60 -8.57 4.35
N GLU A 581 22.34 -8.21 4.06
CA GLU A 581 21.49 -7.33 4.86
C GLU A 581 20.25 -8.09 5.36
N CYS A 582 19.63 -7.63 6.45
CA CYS A 582 18.44 -8.28 7.04
C CYS A 582 17.19 -8.01 6.18
N ASN A 583 17.10 -8.68 5.05
CA ASN A 583 16.07 -8.49 4.03
C ASN A 583 14.64 -8.80 4.49
N MET A 584 14.47 -9.51 5.61
CA MET A 584 13.17 -9.72 6.27
C MET A 584 12.41 -8.43 6.50
N ILE A 585 13.11 -7.33 6.81
CA ILE A 585 12.52 -6.03 7.09
C ILE A 585 12.63 -5.04 5.92
N SER A 586 12.97 -5.50 4.70
CA SER A 586 12.98 -4.60 3.55
C SER A 586 11.56 -4.10 3.24
N ALA A 587 11.44 -2.86 2.75
CA ALA A 587 10.13 -2.27 2.47
C ALA A 587 9.32 -3.11 1.47
N ASP A 588 10.00 -3.66 0.45
CA ASP A 588 9.39 -4.56 -0.53
C ASP A 588 8.90 -5.87 0.09
N ASN A 589 9.65 -6.46 1.03
CA ASN A 589 9.22 -7.71 1.69
C ASN A 589 8.02 -7.48 2.62
N LEU A 590 8.01 -6.34 3.35
CA LEU A 590 6.90 -5.96 4.22
C LEU A 590 5.63 -5.62 3.41
N ASP A 591 5.76 -4.93 2.29
CA ASP A 591 4.68 -4.68 1.33
C ASP A 591 4.12 -5.99 0.77
N LEU A 592 4.99 -6.92 0.38
CA LEU A 592 4.59 -8.25 -0.09
C LEU A 592 3.89 -9.05 1.01
N ALA A 593 4.36 -8.97 2.25
CA ALA A 593 3.77 -9.65 3.40
C ALA A 593 2.32 -9.21 3.66
N LEU A 594 1.98 -7.95 3.37
CA LEU A 594 0.59 -7.48 3.33
C LEU A 594 -0.16 -8.11 2.14
N GLN A 595 0.38 -8.01 0.92
CA GLN A 595 -0.27 -8.50 -0.30
C GLN A 595 -0.66 -10.00 -0.23
N VAL A 596 0.20 -10.84 0.36
CA VAL A 596 -0.06 -12.28 0.51
C VAL A 596 -0.92 -12.62 1.74
N GLY A 597 -1.20 -11.64 2.60
CA GLY A 597 -1.94 -11.82 3.85
C GLY A 597 -1.14 -12.51 4.95
N LEU A 598 0.19 -12.44 4.93
CA LEU A 598 1.01 -12.90 6.05
C LEU A 598 0.74 -12.01 7.27
N PHE A 599 0.71 -10.69 7.07
CA PHE A 599 0.21 -9.70 8.03
C PHE A 599 -1.25 -9.40 7.72
N GLN A 600 -2.11 -9.45 8.74
CA GLN A 600 -3.55 -9.39 8.55
C GLN A 600 -4.30 -8.86 9.77
N ALA A 601 -5.45 -8.23 9.52
CA ALA A 601 -6.45 -7.93 10.54
C ALA A 601 -7.84 -7.72 9.88
N PRO A 602 -8.94 -8.10 10.57
CA PRO A 602 -10.27 -8.19 9.95
C PRO A 602 -10.85 -6.84 9.55
N GLN A 603 -10.40 -5.75 10.15
CA GLN A 603 -10.91 -4.39 9.93
C GLN A 603 -9.91 -3.50 9.20
N VAL A 604 -9.09 -4.08 8.33
CA VAL A 604 -8.26 -3.32 7.37
C VAL A 604 -9.09 -3.01 6.14
N THR A 605 -9.31 -1.73 5.85
CA THR A 605 -10.06 -1.30 4.67
C THR A 605 -9.20 -1.49 3.42
N VAL A 606 -9.55 -2.46 2.59
CA VAL A 606 -8.83 -2.73 1.34
C VAL A 606 -9.38 -1.83 0.23
N ILE A 607 -8.71 -0.71 -0.02
CA ILE A 607 -9.03 0.18 -1.16
C ILE A 607 -8.41 -0.37 -2.46
N ASP A 608 -7.30 -1.09 -2.35
CA ASP A 608 -6.56 -1.66 -3.47
C ASP A 608 -6.55 -3.19 -3.37
N LYS A 609 -7.12 -3.86 -4.38
CA LYS A 609 -7.27 -5.33 -4.43
C LYS A 609 -5.97 -6.10 -4.19
N ARG A 610 -4.80 -5.49 -4.45
CA ARG A 610 -3.50 -6.12 -4.15
C ARG A 610 -3.33 -6.51 -2.68
N TYR A 611 -4.01 -5.82 -1.76
CA TYR A 611 -3.93 -6.05 -0.32
C TYR A 611 -5.18 -6.72 0.24
N GLU A 612 -6.01 -7.32 -0.62
CA GLU A 612 -7.26 -7.98 -0.21
C GLU A 612 -7.01 -9.01 0.88
N LEU A 613 -5.95 -9.81 0.75
CA LEU A 613 -5.63 -10.86 1.71
C LEU A 613 -5.28 -10.34 3.11
N THR A 614 -4.80 -9.10 3.24
CA THR A 614 -4.59 -8.45 4.55
C THR A 614 -5.91 -8.33 5.35
N GLY A 615 -7.06 -8.17 4.67
CA GLY A 615 -8.38 -8.01 5.27
C GLY A 615 -9.26 -9.27 5.28
N MET A 616 -8.77 -10.40 4.76
CA MET A 616 -9.54 -11.63 4.53
C MET A 616 -9.55 -12.61 5.71
N CYS A 617 -9.16 -12.16 6.88
CA CYS A 617 -9.25 -12.89 8.13
C CYS A 617 -10.52 -12.51 8.93
N ARG A 618 -10.95 -13.38 9.85
CA ARG A 618 -11.86 -13.03 10.93
C ARG A 618 -11.28 -13.51 12.26
N THR A 619 -11.59 -12.79 13.32
CA THR A 619 -11.18 -13.12 14.68
C THR A 619 -12.39 -13.23 15.59
N LYS A 620 -12.25 -14.00 16.66
CA LYS A 620 -13.27 -14.17 17.70
C LYS A 620 -12.65 -14.17 19.09
N ILE A 621 -13.47 -13.84 20.09
CA ILE A 621 -13.08 -13.91 21.50
C ILE A 621 -13.35 -15.33 22.00
N VAL A 622 -12.32 -16.02 22.49
CA VAL A 622 -12.41 -17.34 23.11
C VAL A 622 -11.70 -17.30 24.45
N ASP A 623 -12.43 -17.59 25.53
CA ASP A 623 -11.90 -17.58 26.90
C ASP A 623 -11.15 -16.29 27.28
N GLY A 624 -11.66 -15.14 26.81
CA GLY A 624 -11.04 -13.82 27.04
C GLY A 624 -9.72 -13.62 26.29
N CYS A 625 -9.52 -14.26 25.13
CA CYS A 625 -8.41 -14.06 24.20
C CYS A 625 -8.93 -13.72 22.80
N CYS A 626 -8.21 -12.91 22.03
CA CYS A 626 -8.53 -12.67 20.61
C CYS A 626 -7.80 -13.70 19.73
N ARG A 627 -8.55 -14.58 19.08
CA ARG A 627 -8.01 -15.67 18.27
C ARG A 627 -8.45 -15.54 16.81
N ILE A 628 -7.59 -16.01 15.90
CA ILE A 628 -7.97 -16.22 14.50
C ILE A 628 -9.09 -17.25 14.42
N ASP A 629 -10.05 -17.01 13.53
CA ASP A 629 -11.24 -17.85 13.35
C ASP A 629 -11.33 -18.38 11.92
N THR A 630 -11.30 -17.47 10.94
CA THR A 630 -11.32 -17.82 9.52
C THR A 630 -10.27 -17.04 8.75
N PHE A 631 -9.81 -17.62 7.64
CA PHE A 631 -8.96 -16.95 6.66
C PHE A 631 -9.36 -17.36 5.24
N CYS A 632 -9.56 -16.39 4.36
CA CYS A 632 -10.08 -16.62 3.00
C CYS A 632 -11.39 -17.43 2.98
N GLY A 633 -12.29 -17.18 3.94
CA GLY A 633 -13.58 -17.87 4.05
C GLY A 633 -13.51 -19.31 4.58
N LYS A 634 -12.34 -19.81 4.97
CA LYS A 634 -12.15 -21.14 5.58
C LYS A 634 -11.89 -21.01 7.07
N GLU A 635 -12.50 -21.86 7.89
CA GLU A 635 -12.15 -22.00 9.30
C GLU A 635 -10.69 -22.45 9.45
N VAL A 636 -10.00 -21.86 10.43
CA VAL A 636 -8.63 -22.21 10.79
C VAL A 636 -8.57 -22.45 12.30
N LYS A 637 -7.81 -23.46 12.72
CA LYS A 637 -7.70 -23.85 14.13
C LYS A 637 -6.84 -22.87 14.94
N ASP A 638 -5.80 -22.34 14.32
CA ASP A 638 -4.75 -21.54 14.94
C ASP A 638 -3.97 -20.73 13.88
N GLU A 639 -3.00 -19.95 14.37
CA GLU A 639 -2.15 -19.11 13.53
C GLU A 639 -1.22 -19.94 12.63
N PHE A 640 -0.87 -21.18 13.01
CA PHE A 640 -0.02 -22.06 12.19
C PHE A 640 -0.74 -22.49 10.91
N GLU A 641 -1.98 -22.96 11.05
CA GLU A 641 -2.80 -23.36 9.90
C GLU A 641 -3.05 -22.18 8.96
N ARG A 642 -3.28 -20.98 9.51
CA ARG A 642 -3.43 -19.77 8.71
C ARG A 642 -2.17 -19.45 7.90
N VAL A 643 -0.99 -19.47 8.52
CA VAL A 643 0.29 -19.23 7.84
C VAL A 643 0.57 -20.33 6.81
N ASP A 644 0.23 -21.59 7.10
CA ASP A 644 0.36 -22.69 6.16
C ASP A 644 -0.53 -22.52 4.93
N ILE A 645 -1.76 -21.98 5.07
CA ILE A 645 -2.61 -21.64 3.92
C ILE A 645 -1.93 -20.59 3.04
N VAL A 646 -1.34 -19.54 3.63
CA VAL A 646 -0.59 -18.51 2.87
C VAL A 646 0.59 -19.14 2.14
N ARG A 647 1.40 -19.94 2.84
CA ARG A 647 2.57 -20.63 2.27
C ARG A 647 2.18 -21.57 1.14
N ASN A 648 1.14 -22.38 1.32
CA ASN A 648 0.68 -23.34 0.32
C ASN A 648 0.05 -22.64 -0.90
N LYS A 649 -0.56 -21.48 -0.71
CA LYS A 649 -1.11 -20.66 -1.81
C LYS A 649 -0.01 -19.97 -2.61
N PHE A 650 1.10 -19.58 -1.98
CA PHE A 650 2.20 -18.87 -2.62
C PHE A 650 3.59 -19.48 -2.30
N PRO A 651 3.82 -20.77 -2.60
CA PRO A 651 5.02 -21.48 -2.14
C PRO A 651 6.32 -20.87 -2.67
N TRP A 652 6.28 -20.24 -3.85
CA TRP A 652 7.43 -19.58 -4.45
C TRP A 652 7.94 -18.36 -3.69
N TYR A 653 7.19 -17.77 -2.74
CA TYR A 653 7.76 -16.73 -1.88
C TYR A 653 8.57 -17.31 -0.71
N PHE A 654 8.28 -18.54 -0.29
CA PHE A 654 8.87 -19.13 0.92
C PHE A 654 9.92 -20.20 0.62
N ASP A 655 9.82 -20.86 -0.53
CA ASP A 655 10.78 -21.87 -0.98
C ASP A 655 11.57 -21.36 -2.18
N LYS A 656 12.89 -21.32 -2.04
CA LYS A 656 13.84 -20.89 -3.08
C LYS A 656 13.92 -21.85 -4.26
N ASN A 657 13.58 -23.12 -4.06
CA ASN A 657 13.64 -24.15 -5.08
C ASN A 657 12.38 -24.17 -5.96
N ILE A 658 11.28 -23.55 -5.50
CA ILE A 658 10.01 -23.53 -6.22
C ILE A 658 9.91 -22.22 -6.98
N SER A 659 10.23 -22.19 -8.27
CA SER A 659 9.91 -21.03 -9.08
C SER A 659 8.50 -21.15 -9.66
N GLN A 660 7.78 -20.04 -9.79
CA GLN A 660 6.43 -20.07 -10.40
C GLN A 660 6.47 -20.57 -11.86
N SER A 661 7.65 -20.63 -12.50
CA SER A 661 7.83 -21.24 -13.82
C SER A 661 7.81 -22.77 -13.83
N ASP A 662 7.99 -23.45 -12.69
CA ASP A 662 8.21 -24.90 -12.67
C ASP A 662 6.93 -25.73 -12.86
N ASP A 663 5.74 -25.20 -12.52
CA ASP A 663 4.53 -26.04 -12.45
C ASP A 663 3.37 -25.70 -13.42
N TRP A 664 3.33 -24.53 -14.08
CA TRP A 664 2.10 -24.11 -14.81
C TRP A 664 2.26 -23.36 -16.14
N SER A 665 3.39 -23.46 -16.86
CA SER A 665 3.41 -23.00 -18.26
C SER A 665 2.73 -24.05 -19.15
N VAL A 666 1.41 -24.13 -19.09
CA VAL A 666 0.61 -24.98 -19.99
C VAL A 666 0.84 -24.46 -21.41
N LEU A 667 1.39 -25.33 -22.26
CA LEU A 667 1.37 -25.19 -23.70
C LEU A 667 -0.09 -24.95 -24.11
N ALA A 668 -0.43 -23.71 -24.44
CA ALA A 668 -1.63 -23.45 -25.22
C ALA A 668 -1.40 -24.11 -26.58
N ASP A 669 -1.93 -25.32 -26.75
CA ASP A 669 -2.02 -25.99 -28.04
C ASP A 669 -2.96 -25.17 -28.92
N SER A 670 -2.40 -24.12 -29.52
CA SER A 670 -3.13 -23.34 -30.49
C SER A 670 -3.58 -24.30 -31.59
N LYS A 671 -4.88 -24.32 -31.94
CA LYS A 671 -5.41 -25.08 -33.10
C LYS A 671 -4.76 -24.70 -34.45
N ASP A 672 -3.82 -23.74 -34.46
CA ASP A 672 -3.05 -23.24 -35.60
C ASP A 672 -1.65 -23.89 -35.66
N VAL A 673 -1.53 -25.18 -35.33
CA VAL A 673 -0.30 -25.97 -35.52
C VAL A 673 -0.49 -26.85 -36.76
N ILE A 674 0.53 -26.88 -37.62
CA ILE A 674 0.54 -27.75 -38.79
C ILE A 674 1.11 -29.11 -38.37
N GLU A 675 0.22 -30.07 -38.14
CA GLU A 675 0.51 -31.46 -37.77
C GLU A 675 0.00 -32.43 -38.84
N GLU A 676 0.44 -33.69 -38.79
CA GLU A 676 0.13 -34.73 -39.78
C GLU A 676 -1.37 -34.86 -40.05
N ASP A 677 -2.18 -34.97 -38.99
CA ASP A 677 -3.65 -35.05 -39.09
C ASP A 677 -4.26 -33.79 -39.72
N SER A 678 -3.78 -32.60 -39.35
CA SER A 678 -4.29 -31.33 -39.88
C SER A 678 -3.94 -31.10 -41.35
N THR A 679 -2.75 -31.54 -41.78
CA THR A 679 -2.29 -31.50 -43.17
C THR A 679 -3.09 -32.47 -44.01
N GLN A 680 -3.31 -33.69 -43.52
CA GLN A 680 -4.12 -34.68 -44.22
C GLN A 680 -5.58 -34.24 -44.35
N ALA A 681 -6.20 -33.78 -43.26
CA ALA A 681 -7.56 -33.26 -43.28
C ALA A 681 -7.72 -32.06 -44.24
N PHE A 682 -6.72 -31.20 -44.34
CA PHE A 682 -6.74 -30.09 -45.30
C PHE A 682 -6.62 -30.57 -46.75
N ARG A 683 -5.79 -31.58 -47.03
CA ARG A 683 -5.69 -32.20 -48.37
C ARG A 683 -7.01 -32.90 -48.75
N GLU A 684 -7.62 -33.62 -47.82
CA GLU A 684 -8.92 -34.29 -48.02
C GLU A 684 -10.04 -33.29 -48.29
N LYS A 685 -10.08 -32.17 -47.54
CA LYS A 685 -11.04 -31.08 -47.76
C LYS A 685 -10.94 -30.46 -49.15
N LEU A 686 -9.74 -30.47 -49.74
CA LEU A 686 -9.49 -29.99 -51.10
C LEU A 686 -9.65 -31.09 -52.16
N GLY A 687 -10.02 -32.31 -51.79
CA GLY A 687 -10.20 -33.44 -52.71
C GLY A 687 -8.90 -33.97 -53.31
N ILE A 688 -7.76 -33.77 -52.66
CA ILE A 688 -6.44 -34.16 -53.17
C ILE A 688 -6.15 -35.62 -52.82
N ILE A 689 -6.20 -36.51 -53.81
CA ILE A 689 -5.92 -37.95 -53.66
C ILE A 689 -4.48 -38.31 -54.12
N ASP A 690 -3.95 -37.58 -55.12
CA ASP A 690 -2.55 -37.66 -55.57
C ASP A 690 -1.93 -36.25 -55.60
N PHE A 691 -0.80 -36.10 -54.93
CA PHE A 691 -0.08 -34.83 -54.75
C PHE A 691 1.17 -34.71 -55.64
N LYS A 692 1.48 -35.70 -56.49
CA LYS A 692 2.63 -35.62 -57.41
C LYS A 692 2.36 -34.73 -58.62
N ASN A 693 3.38 -33.98 -59.04
CA ASN A 693 3.42 -33.14 -60.25
C ASN A 693 2.26 -32.10 -60.40
N LYS A 694 1.69 -31.66 -59.28
CA LYS A 694 0.71 -30.57 -59.19
C LYS A 694 1.35 -29.19 -59.29
N LYS A 695 0.71 -28.29 -60.03
CA LYS A 695 1.04 -26.85 -60.13
C LYS A 695 0.19 -26.07 -59.15
N ILE A 696 0.83 -25.43 -58.18
CA ILE A 696 0.16 -24.77 -57.05
C ILE A 696 0.37 -23.26 -57.14
N LEU A 697 -0.68 -22.50 -56.87
CA LEU A 697 -0.67 -21.05 -56.78
C LEU A 697 -0.99 -20.64 -55.34
N ALA A 698 -0.06 -19.97 -54.66
CA ALA A 698 -0.33 -19.30 -53.39
C ALA A 698 -0.28 -17.78 -53.59
N VAL A 699 -1.33 -17.08 -53.17
CA VAL A 699 -1.45 -15.64 -53.35
C VAL A 699 -1.70 -14.96 -52.00
N ASP A 700 -0.84 -14.00 -51.67
CA ASP A 700 -0.99 -13.10 -50.52
C ASP A 700 -1.35 -11.70 -51.02
N PHE A 701 -2.61 -11.32 -50.85
CA PHE A 701 -3.12 -9.98 -51.16
C PHE A 701 -2.80 -9.02 -50.00
N GLY A 702 -1.58 -8.50 -49.98
CA GLY A 702 -1.11 -7.57 -48.95
C GLY A 702 -1.76 -6.18 -49.03
N SER A 703 -1.50 -5.31 -48.05
CA SER A 703 -1.98 -3.91 -48.08
C SER A 703 -1.24 -3.02 -49.09
N THR A 704 -0.08 -3.47 -49.57
CA THR A 704 0.81 -2.69 -50.45
C THR A 704 1.23 -3.49 -51.68
N TYR A 705 1.50 -4.79 -51.50
CA TYR A 705 1.90 -5.70 -52.58
C TYR A 705 1.12 -7.01 -52.52
N THR A 706 0.67 -7.46 -53.69
CA THR A 706 0.14 -8.79 -53.92
C THR A 706 1.31 -9.70 -54.28
N LYS A 707 1.55 -10.72 -53.46
CA LYS A 707 2.64 -11.67 -53.62
C LYS A 707 2.08 -12.95 -54.23
N ILE A 708 2.63 -13.37 -55.36
CA ILE A 708 2.23 -14.59 -56.05
C ILE A 708 3.39 -15.55 -56.00
N ALA A 709 3.15 -16.73 -55.43
CA ALA A 709 4.10 -17.83 -55.38
C ALA A 709 3.55 -19.01 -56.17
N ILE A 710 4.29 -19.43 -57.20
CA ILE A 710 3.94 -20.56 -58.06
C ILE A 710 4.91 -21.70 -57.77
N PHE A 711 4.36 -22.88 -57.51
CA PHE A 711 5.12 -24.08 -57.15
C PHE A 711 4.81 -25.21 -58.12
N ASN A 712 5.80 -26.09 -58.32
CA ASN A 712 5.57 -27.43 -58.83
C ASN A 712 5.99 -28.45 -57.77
N THR A 713 5.09 -29.35 -57.39
CA THR A 713 5.37 -30.41 -56.40
C THR A 713 6.47 -31.40 -56.85
N SER A 714 6.96 -31.31 -58.09
CA SER A 714 8.13 -32.06 -58.57
C SER A 714 9.49 -31.42 -58.23
N SER A 715 9.55 -30.15 -57.81
CA SER A 715 10.80 -29.44 -57.49
C SER A 715 10.69 -28.59 -56.22
N ASP A 716 11.83 -28.13 -55.71
CA ASP A 716 11.92 -27.20 -54.57
C ASP A 716 12.04 -25.72 -55.03
N ASP A 717 11.79 -25.46 -56.31
CA ASP A 717 11.85 -24.12 -56.89
C ASP A 717 10.50 -23.40 -56.78
N VAL A 718 10.55 -22.11 -56.50
CA VAL A 718 9.37 -21.24 -56.39
C VAL A 718 9.55 -20.03 -57.32
N ASP A 719 8.56 -19.78 -58.18
CA ASP A 719 8.47 -18.55 -58.97
C ASP A 719 7.69 -17.51 -58.14
N LEU A 720 8.36 -16.41 -57.79
CA LEU A 720 7.84 -15.36 -56.92
C LEU A 720 7.65 -14.07 -57.70
N ARG A 721 6.43 -13.55 -57.69
CA ARG A 721 6.06 -12.29 -58.37
C ARG A 721 5.41 -11.34 -57.38
N TYR A 722 5.81 -10.08 -57.44
CA TYR A 722 5.32 -9.03 -56.54
C TYR A 722 4.78 -7.90 -57.40
N VAL A 723 3.51 -7.58 -57.22
CA VAL A 723 2.85 -6.48 -57.92
C VAL A 723 2.16 -5.56 -56.91
N PRO A 724 2.04 -4.25 -57.17
CA PRO A 724 1.27 -3.36 -56.30
C PRO A 724 -0.17 -3.85 -56.13
N THR A 725 -0.69 -3.78 -54.90
CA THR A 725 -2.08 -4.17 -54.64
C THR A 725 -3.04 -3.04 -54.99
N THR A 726 -4.01 -3.31 -55.87
CA THR A 726 -5.20 -2.46 -56.03
C THR A 726 -6.20 -2.82 -54.93
N VAL A 727 -6.31 -1.97 -53.91
CA VAL A 727 -7.16 -2.23 -52.73
C VAL A 727 -8.66 -2.16 -53.04
N ASP A 728 -9.05 -1.40 -54.05
CA ASP A 728 -10.46 -1.25 -54.45
C ASP A 728 -10.97 -2.47 -55.24
N ASP A 729 -10.08 -3.15 -55.97
CA ASP A 729 -10.36 -4.39 -56.68
C ASP A 729 -9.13 -5.30 -56.75
N ILE A 730 -9.10 -6.32 -55.89
CA ILE A 730 -7.96 -7.25 -55.78
C ILE A 730 -7.76 -8.11 -57.04
N ARG A 731 -8.74 -8.19 -57.95
CA ARG A 731 -8.64 -8.93 -59.22
C ARG A 731 -7.57 -8.35 -60.14
N GLU A 732 -7.39 -7.03 -60.13
CA GLU A 732 -6.36 -6.35 -60.93
C GLU A 732 -4.96 -6.79 -60.53
N GLY A 733 -4.69 -6.87 -59.22
CA GLY A 733 -3.42 -7.33 -58.68
C GLY A 733 -3.14 -8.79 -59.05
N LEU A 734 -4.15 -9.66 -58.96
CA LEU A 734 -4.02 -11.07 -59.37
C LEU A 734 -3.72 -11.19 -60.87
N ALA A 735 -4.49 -10.50 -61.72
CA ALA A 735 -4.30 -10.52 -63.17
C ALA A 735 -2.97 -9.91 -63.60
N SER A 736 -2.51 -8.86 -62.91
CA SER A 736 -1.21 -8.23 -63.16
C SER A 736 -0.06 -9.19 -62.89
N GLY A 737 -0.05 -9.84 -61.72
CA GLY A 737 1.02 -10.77 -61.37
C GLY A 737 1.02 -12.06 -62.19
N LEU A 738 -0.14 -12.48 -62.72
CA LEU A 738 -0.24 -13.59 -63.68
C LEU A 738 0.06 -13.17 -65.13
N GLY A 739 0.21 -11.87 -65.41
CA GLY A 739 0.54 -11.34 -66.73
C GLY A 739 -0.64 -11.28 -67.72
N CYS A 740 -1.88 -11.24 -67.22
CA CYS A 740 -3.09 -11.22 -68.05
C CYS A 740 -3.97 -9.97 -67.88
N LEU A 741 -3.51 -8.96 -67.12
CA LEU A 741 -4.28 -7.73 -66.88
C LEU A 741 -4.61 -6.97 -68.17
N GLU A 742 -3.64 -6.77 -69.06
CA GLU A 742 -3.87 -6.06 -70.34
C GLU A 742 -4.91 -6.77 -71.22
N ALA A 743 -4.91 -8.11 -71.21
CA ALA A 743 -5.91 -8.92 -71.92
C ALA A 743 -7.31 -8.75 -71.31
N CYS A 744 -7.42 -8.76 -69.97
CA CYS A 744 -8.69 -8.51 -69.28
C CYS A 744 -9.24 -7.10 -69.56
N GLN A 745 -8.36 -6.09 -69.57
CA GLN A 745 -8.72 -4.71 -69.88
C GLN A 745 -9.19 -4.55 -71.33
N LYS A 746 -8.53 -5.24 -72.28
CA LYS A 746 -8.89 -5.20 -73.70
C LYS A 746 -10.23 -5.86 -74.00
N GLU A 747 -10.57 -6.94 -73.30
CA GLU A 747 -11.84 -7.66 -73.46
C GLU A 747 -12.99 -7.10 -72.59
N GLY A 748 -12.68 -6.16 -71.69
CA GLY A 748 -13.65 -5.55 -70.78
C GLY A 748 -14.27 -6.53 -69.77
N ASN A 749 -13.68 -7.71 -69.58
CA ASN A 749 -14.16 -8.75 -68.67
C ASN A 749 -12.99 -9.57 -68.10
N TRP A 750 -13.26 -10.40 -67.08
CA TRP A 750 -12.25 -11.19 -66.36
C TRP A 750 -12.04 -12.61 -66.94
N GLY A 751 -12.52 -12.90 -68.15
CA GLY A 751 -12.37 -14.18 -68.84
C GLY A 751 -10.91 -14.66 -68.98
N PRO A 752 -9.97 -13.80 -69.44
CA PRO A 752 -8.56 -14.18 -69.53
C PRO A 752 -7.91 -14.52 -68.18
N LEU A 753 -8.38 -13.88 -67.09
CA LEU A 753 -7.95 -14.23 -65.73
C LEU A 753 -8.48 -15.62 -65.33
N ARG A 754 -9.72 -15.95 -65.67
CA ARG A 754 -10.30 -17.27 -65.41
C ARG A 754 -9.52 -18.38 -66.13
N GLU A 755 -9.23 -18.21 -67.42
CA GLU A 755 -8.41 -19.15 -68.20
C GLU A 755 -7.02 -19.35 -67.58
N LYS A 756 -6.39 -18.25 -67.14
CA LYS A 756 -5.09 -18.33 -66.45
C LYS A 756 -5.18 -19.05 -65.10
N MET A 757 -6.24 -18.84 -64.35
CA MET A 757 -6.47 -19.54 -63.08
C MET A 757 -6.69 -21.03 -63.30
N ASP A 758 -7.27 -21.46 -64.42
CA ASP A 758 -7.49 -22.87 -64.75
C ASP A 758 -6.19 -23.64 -65.05
N GLU A 759 -5.06 -22.96 -65.30
CA GLU A 759 -3.75 -23.62 -65.44
C GLU A 759 -3.20 -24.22 -64.13
N PHE A 760 -3.78 -23.89 -62.97
CA PHE A 760 -3.30 -24.32 -61.66
C PHE A 760 -4.21 -25.39 -61.04
N ASP A 761 -3.63 -26.45 -60.50
CA ASP A 761 -4.37 -27.53 -59.84
C ASP A 761 -4.93 -27.09 -58.48
N ILE A 762 -4.17 -26.30 -57.72
CA ILE A 762 -4.52 -25.88 -56.35
C ILE A 762 -4.20 -24.39 -56.16
N LYS A 763 -5.17 -23.63 -55.65
CA LYS A 763 -5.12 -22.17 -55.52
C LYS A 763 -5.42 -21.76 -54.09
N LEU A 764 -4.43 -21.22 -53.39
CA LEU A 764 -4.47 -20.88 -51.98
C LEU A 764 -4.43 -19.35 -51.79
N PRO A 765 -5.47 -18.74 -51.19
CA PRO A 765 -5.47 -17.31 -50.93
C PRO A 765 -5.26 -16.94 -49.45
N CYS A 766 -4.48 -15.87 -49.21
CA CYS A 766 -4.57 -15.08 -47.99
C CYS A 766 -4.65 -13.58 -48.31
N SER A 767 -5.17 -12.77 -47.39
CA SER A 767 -5.31 -11.33 -47.62
C SER A 767 -5.23 -10.49 -46.36
N SER A 768 -4.68 -9.29 -46.50
CA SER A 768 -4.72 -8.19 -45.52
C SER A 768 -5.27 -6.88 -46.12
N ALA A 769 -5.75 -6.90 -47.37
CA ALA A 769 -6.12 -5.70 -48.14
C ALA A 769 -7.34 -4.92 -47.58
N LYS A 770 -8.14 -5.51 -46.68
CA LYS A 770 -9.29 -4.83 -46.05
C LYS A 770 -8.96 -4.14 -44.70
N GLY A 771 -7.74 -4.28 -44.19
CA GLY A 771 -7.34 -3.80 -42.86
C GLY A 771 -7.71 -4.78 -41.73
N GLY A 772 -7.04 -4.68 -40.58
CA GLY A 772 -7.33 -5.51 -39.40
C GLY A 772 -8.60 -5.09 -38.67
N LEU A 773 -9.29 -6.04 -38.04
CA LEU A 773 -10.56 -5.82 -37.32
C LEU A 773 -10.40 -4.81 -36.19
N LYS A 774 -11.11 -3.69 -36.25
CA LYS A 774 -11.04 -2.66 -35.21
C LYS A 774 -11.83 -3.08 -33.98
N MET A 775 -11.20 -3.07 -32.82
CA MET A 775 -11.82 -3.57 -31.60
C MET A 775 -11.51 -2.67 -30.40
N VAL A 776 -12.48 -2.58 -29.48
CA VAL A 776 -12.33 -1.94 -28.17
C VAL A 776 -12.60 -2.97 -27.07
N THR A 777 -11.77 -2.96 -26.04
CA THR A 777 -11.93 -3.82 -24.85
C THR A 777 -12.36 -2.98 -23.65
N ILE A 778 -13.22 -3.56 -22.82
CA ILE A 778 -13.77 -2.93 -21.62
C ILE A 778 -13.67 -3.95 -20.49
N ALA A 779 -13.07 -3.57 -19.38
CA ALA A 779 -12.81 -4.48 -18.26
C ALA A 779 -13.08 -3.84 -16.89
N SER A 780 -13.27 -4.66 -15.86
CA SER A 780 -13.42 -4.16 -14.48
C SER A 780 -12.12 -3.56 -13.94
N THR A 781 -10.97 -4.17 -14.23
CA THR A 781 -9.64 -3.68 -13.81
C THR A 781 -8.66 -3.70 -14.98
N SER A 782 -7.74 -2.73 -15.04
CA SER A 782 -6.78 -2.62 -16.15
C SER A 782 -5.73 -3.74 -16.16
N ARG A 783 -5.25 -4.15 -14.98
CA ARG A 783 -4.10 -5.08 -14.84
C ARG A 783 -4.47 -6.56 -14.84
N GLU A 784 -5.74 -6.93 -14.73
CA GLU A 784 -6.17 -8.33 -14.60
C GLU A 784 -7.10 -8.71 -15.77
N SER A 785 -8.40 -8.43 -15.65
CA SER A 785 -9.35 -8.74 -16.73
C SER A 785 -9.11 -7.88 -17.98
N GLY A 786 -8.63 -6.64 -17.81
CA GLY A 786 -8.20 -5.78 -18.92
C GLY A 786 -7.01 -6.37 -19.67
N PHE A 787 -5.98 -6.84 -18.95
CA PHE A 787 -4.86 -7.53 -19.56
C PHE A 787 -5.31 -8.80 -20.31
N ALA A 788 -6.20 -9.59 -19.72
CA ALA A 788 -6.75 -10.79 -20.36
C ALA A 788 -7.55 -10.46 -21.63
N ALA A 789 -8.42 -9.44 -21.57
CA ALA A 789 -9.27 -9.00 -22.67
C ALA A 789 -8.43 -8.44 -23.84
N ASP A 790 -7.43 -7.61 -23.53
CA ASP A 790 -6.49 -7.09 -24.52
C ASP A 790 -5.68 -8.23 -25.14
N LEU A 791 -5.22 -9.17 -24.32
CA LEU A 791 -4.49 -10.34 -24.79
C LEU A 791 -5.37 -11.22 -25.69
N ALA A 792 -6.65 -11.47 -25.37
CA ALA A 792 -7.57 -12.17 -26.27
C ALA A 792 -7.80 -11.41 -27.57
N ALA A 793 -8.10 -10.12 -27.51
CA ALA A 793 -8.29 -9.30 -28.72
C ALA A 793 -7.06 -9.35 -29.64
N LEU A 794 -5.87 -9.17 -29.07
CA LEU A 794 -4.61 -9.15 -29.81
C LEU A 794 -4.24 -10.54 -30.36
N THR A 795 -4.43 -11.60 -29.57
CA THR A 795 -4.12 -12.99 -30.01
C THR A 795 -5.13 -13.53 -31.02
N ALA A 796 -6.37 -13.05 -31.01
CA ALA A 796 -7.34 -13.26 -32.08
C ALA A 796 -6.97 -12.52 -33.39
N GLY A 797 -6.03 -11.57 -33.33
CA GLY A 797 -5.53 -10.83 -34.47
C GLY A 797 -6.29 -9.54 -34.77
N ALA A 798 -7.03 -9.01 -33.80
CA ALA A 798 -7.71 -7.73 -33.90
C ALA A 798 -6.73 -6.55 -33.77
N LYS A 799 -7.09 -5.42 -34.40
CA LYS A 799 -6.49 -4.11 -34.16
C LYS A 799 -7.20 -3.48 -32.95
N LEU A 800 -6.55 -3.55 -31.80
CA LEU A 800 -7.02 -2.88 -30.60
C LEU A 800 -6.88 -1.37 -30.75
N LEU A 801 -8.00 -0.65 -30.72
CA LEU A 801 -8.05 0.80 -30.87
C LEU A 801 -7.77 1.49 -29.52
N ASN A 802 -8.45 1.01 -28.49
CA ASN A 802 -8.38 1.53 -27.13
C ASN A 802 -8.90 0.48 -26.13
N SER A 803 -8.47 0.62 -24.88
CA SER A 803 -8.85 -0.24 -23.75
C SER A 803 -9.40 0.63 -22.63
N TYR A 804 -10.58 0.29 -22.12
CA TYR A 804 -11.23 1.01 -21.03
C TYR A 804 -11.33 0.11 -19.79
N SER A 805 -11.18 0.70 -18.60
CA SER A 805 -11.25 -0.04 -17.34
C SER A 805 -12.06 0.68 -16.27
N GLY A 806 -12.77 -0.08 -15.44
CA GLY A 806 -13.62 0.45 -14.37
C GLY A 806 -15.02 0.80 -14.86
N LYS A 807 -15.74 1.65 -14.11
CA LYS A 807 -17.08 2.12 -14.48
C LYS A 807 -16.98 3.19 -15.57
N LEU A 808 -17.58 2.91 -16.74
CA LEU A 808 -17.65 3.83 -17.86
C LEU A 808 -18.54 5.03 -17.55
N SER A 809 -18.04 6.21 -17.89
CA SER A 809 -18.83 7.43 -18.01
C SER A 809 -19.59 7.48 -19.34
N SER A 810 -20.65 8.29 -19.40
CA SER A 810 -21.36 8.53 -20.65
C SER A 810 -20.48 9.21 -21.71
N GLU A 811 -19.46 9.97 -21.30
CA GLU A 811 -18.52 10.62 -22.23
C GLU A 811 -17.58 9.60 -22.88
N GLU A 812 -17.05 8.65 -22.11
CA GLU A 812 -16.24 7.55 -22.64
C GLU A 812 -17.04 6.66 -23.59
N ALA A 813 -18.29 6.34 -23.25
CA ALA A 813 -19.16 5.57 -24.14
C ALA A 813 -19.45 6.31 -25.46
N ARG A 814 -19.62 7.63 -25.41
CA ARG A 814 -19.70 8.46 -26.63
C ARG A 814 -18.41 8.41 -27.43
N LYS A 815 -17.25 8.53 -26.77
CA LYS A 815 -15.94 8.44 -27.40
C LYS A 815 -15.74 7.11 -28.13
N ILE A 816 -16.14 5.99 -27.51
CA ILE A 816 -16.10 4.66 -28.13
C ILE A 816 -16.84 4.66 -29.47
N TYR A 817 -18.08 5.17 -29.51
CA TYR A 817 -18.89 5.14 -30.73
C TYR A 817 -18.63 6.30 -31.72
N LEU A 818 -18.07 7.44 -31.30
CA LEU A 818 -17.90 8.62 -32.18
C LEU A 818 -16.45 8.82 -32.64
N GLU A 819 -15.47 8.44 -31.82
CA GLU A 819 -14.04 8.66 -32.09
C GLU A 819 -13.34 7.34 -32.40
N ASP A 820 -13.43 6.35 -31.50
CA ASP A 820 -12.73 5.07 -31.68
C ASP A 820 -13.30 4.30 -32.88
N CYS A 821 -14.63 4.34 -33.05
CA CYS A 821 -15.37 3.69 -34.13
C CYS A 821 -15.00 2.20 -34.32
N PRO A 822 -15.19 1.35 -33.28
CA PRO A 822 -14.87 -0.08 -33.34
C PRO A 822 -15.81 -0.85 -34.27
N GLU A 823 -15.36 -2.02 -34.74
CA GLU A 823 -16.19 -3.00 -35.44
C GLU A 823 -16.70 -4.09 -34.49
N ILE A 824 -16.04 -4.31 -33.34
CA ILE A 824 -16.45 -5.20 -32.25
C ILE A 824 -16.09 -4.58 -30.89
N ILE A 825 -16.92 -4.80 -29.87
CA ILE A 825 -16.60 -4.47 -28.47
C ILE A 825 -16.52 -5.75 -27.64
N LEU A 826 -15.45 -5.94 -26.86
CA LEU A 826 -15.34 -7.01 -25.85
C LEU A 826 -15.54 -6.45 -24.46
N LEU A 827 -16.59 -6.90 -23.80
CA LEU A 827 -16.90 -6.60 -22.40
C LEU A 827 -16.49 -7.77 -21.52
N SER A 828 -15.46 -7.57 -20.72
CA SER A 828 -14.98 -8.53 -19.72
C SER A 828 -15.41 -8.11 -18.31
N GLY A 829 -15.68 -9.09 -17.46
CA GLY A 829 -16.10 -8.90 -16.06
C GLY A 829 -14.98 -9.11 -15.04
N GLY A 830 -15.38 -9.33 -13.79
CA GLY A 830 -14.55 -9.87 -12.71
C GLY A 830 -14.52 -11.41 -12.70
N VAL A 831 -14.10 -11.99 -11.58
CA VAL A 831 -14.03 -13.44 -11.35
C VAL A 831 -15.42 -14.08 -11.18
N ASN A 832 -15.50 -15.39 -11.34
CA ASN A 832 -16.71 -16.16 -10.99
C ASN A 832 -16.88 -16.23 -9.46
N ASP A 833 -18.08 -16.61 -9.01
CA ASP A 833 -18.41 -16.86 -7.59
C ASP A 833 -18.23 -15.63 -6.67
N GLY A 834 -18.88 -14.51 -7.02
CA GLY A 834 -18.91 -13.31 -6.17
C GLY A 834 -17.93 -12.19 -6.57
N GLY A 835 -17.43 -12.20 -7.81
CA GLY A 835 -16.69 -11.08 -8.39
C GLY A 835 -17.56 -9.83 -8.60
N ASP A 836 -16.91 -8.71 -8.96
CA ASP A 836 -17.57 -7.41 -9.18
C ASP A 836 -18.59 -7.47 -10.34
N ALA A 837 -19.86 -7.63 -9.97
CA ALA A 837 -21.02 -7.66 -10.86
C ALA A 837 -21.58 -6.26 -11.18
N GLU A 838 -21.38 -5.29 -10.28
CA GLU A 838 -22.03 -3.98 -10.38
C GLU A 838 -21.43 -3.17 -11.53
N THR A 839 -20.09 -3.16 -11.63
CA THR A 839 -19.38 -2.42 -12.69
C THR A 839 -19.74 -2.92 -14.08
N VAL A 840 -19.81 -4.25 -14.27
CA VAL A 840 -20.06 -4.82 -15.60
C VAL A 840 -21.50 -4.60 -16.07
N LEU A 841 -22.48 -4.68 -15.16
CA LEU A 841 -23.88 -4.36 -15.44
C LEU A 841 -24.07 -2.87 -15.76
N HIS A 842 -23.39 -1.98 -15.03
CA HIS A 842 -23.39 -0.54 -15.33
C HIS A 842 -22.83 -0.27 -16.72
N ASN A 843 -21.67 -0.83 -17.06
CA ASN A 843 -21.04 -0.66 -18.36
C ASN A 843 -21.92 -1.17 -19.50
N ALA A 844 -22.58 -2.33 -19.34
CA ALA A 844 -23.49 -2.85 -20.35
C ALA A 844 -24.67 -1.90 -20.64
N LYS A 845 -25.28 -1.31 -19.61
CA LYS A 845 -26.38 -0.34 -19.78
C LYS A 845 -25.93 0.89 -20.55
N ILE A 846 -24.81 1.49 -20.13
CA ILE A 846 -24.26 2.70 -20.76
C ILE A 846 -23.90 2.45 -22.24
N LEU A 847 -23.32 1.29 -22.55
CA LEU A 847 -22.99 0.91 -23.93
C LEU A 847 -24.24 0.68 -24.79
N ALA A 848 -25.27 0.04 -24.23
CA ALA A 848 -26.53 -0.21 -24.93
C ALA A 848 -27.28 1.09 -25.26
N GLU A 849 -27.36 2.02 -24.30
CA GLU A 849 -28.00 3.32 -24.48
C GLU A 849 -27.28 4.21 -25.52
N SER A 850 -25.95 4.06 -25.61
CA SER A 850 -25.09 4.85 -26.50
C SER A 850 -24.93 4.25 -27.90
N ALA A 851 -25.31 2.99 -28.12
CA ALA A 851 -25.08 2.27 -29.38
C ALA A 851 -25.67 2.94 -30.63
N LYS A 852 -26.78 3.68 -30.48
CA LYS A 852 -27.41 4.46 -31.56
C LYS A 852 -26.51 5.54 -32.19
N LEU A 853 -25.39 5.89 -31.53
CA LEU A 853 -24.41 6.85 -32.03
C LEU A 853 -23.52 6.27 -33.14
N ALA A 854 -23.47 4.94 -33.30
CA ALA A 854 -22.64 4.25 -34.28
C ALA A 854 -23.17 4.35 -35.72
N THR A 855 -23.31 5.57 -36.26
CA THR A 855 -23.88 5.83 -37.59
C THR A 855 -23.05 5.28 -38.76
N TYR A 856 -21.78 4.94 -38.51
CA TYR A 856 -20.88 4.32 -39.49
C TYR A 856 -21.14 2.82 -39.70
N ALA A 857 -21.90 2.17 -38.81
CA ALA A 857 -22.18 0.74 -38.87
C ALA A 857 -23.67 0.47 -39.11
N LYS A 858 -24.03 0.16 -40.36
CA LYS A 858 -25.41 -0.06 -40.82
C LYS A 858 -26.18 -1.12 -40.00
N TYR A 859 -25.49 -2.10 -39.42
CA TYR A 859 -26.07 -3.23 -38.69
C TYR A 859 -25.77 -3.17 -37.17
N GLY A 860 -25.25 -2.05 -36.65
CA GLY A 860 -24.79 -1.94 -35.27
C GLY A 860 -23.42 -2.58 -35.03
N ILE A 861 -22.89 -2.40 -33.82
CA ILE A 861 -21.61 -2.95 -33.38
C ILE A 861 -21.87 -4.17 -32.47
N PRO A 862 -21.42 -5.38 -32.84
CA PRO A 862 -21.60 -6.57 -32.02
C PRO A 862 -20.75 -6.50 -30.74
N ILE A 863 -21.27 -7.11 -29.67
CA ILE A 863 -20.63 -7.18 -28.36
C ILE A 863 -20.32 -8.63 -27.99
N ILE A 864 -19.08 -8.89 -27.57
CA ILE A 864 -18.69 -10.15 -26.96
C ILE A 864 -18.66 -9.95 -25.45
N TYR A 865 -19.39 -10.79 -24.72
CA TYR A 865 -19.35 -10.83 -23.26
C TYR A 865 -18.53 -12.03 -22.78
N ALA A 866 -17.53 -11.76 -21.94
CA ALA A 866 -16.61 -12.76 -21.39
C ALA A 866 -16.30 -12.47 -19.91
N GLY A 867 -17.34 -12.27 -19.10
CA GLY A 867 -17.26 -11.91 -17.68
C GLY A 867 -17.93 -12.91 -16.75
N ASN A 868 -18.26 -12.46 -15.53
CA ASN A 868 -18.82 -13.29 -14.46
C ASN A 868 -20.04 -14.08 -14.95
N GLU A 869 -20.00 -15.39 -14.77
CA GLU A 869 -21.12 -16.26 -15.19
C GLU A 869 -22.43 -15.87 -14.48
N ASP A 870 -22.34 -15.43 -13.21
CA ASP A 870 -23.44 -15.02 -12.33
C ASP A 870 -24.39 -13.97 -12.93
N VAL A 871 -23.90 -13.11 -13.84
CA VAL A 871 -24.68 -12.01 -14.42
C VAL A 871 -24.86 -12.11 -15.94
N THR A 872 -24.48 -13.23 -16.53
CA THR A 872 -24.50 -13.43 -17.99
C THR A 872 -25.88 -13.20 -18.59
N GLU A 873 -26.92 -13.79 -18.01
CA GLU A 873 -28.30 -13.63 -18.51
C GLU A 873 -28.76 -12.17 -18.49
N GLN A 874 -28.46 -11.44 -17.41
CA GLN A 874 -28.83 -10.03 -17.29
C GLN A 874 -28.12 -9.15 -18.34
N ILE A 875 -26.85 -9.44 -18.65
CA ILE A 875 -26.10 -8.73 -19.68
C ILE A 875 -26.69 -8.98 -21.06
N LEU A 876 -27.04 -10.24 -21.37
CA LEU A 876 -27.68 -10.60 -22.64
C LEU A 876 -29.02 -9.86 -22.80
N ASP A 877 -29.84 -9.82 -21.77
CA ASP A 877 -31.13 -9.11 -21.78
C ASP A 877 -30.97 -7.60 -22.04
N ILE A 878 -29.97 -6.95 -21.44
CA ILE A 878 -29.69 -5.52 -21.64
C ILE A 878 -29.41 -5.21 -23.11
N PHE A 879 -28.58 -6.00 -23.78
CA PHE A 879 -28.22 -5.75 -25.18
C PHE A 879 -29.31 -6.19 -26.17
N GLN A 880 -29.96 -7.33 -25.92
CA GLN A 880 -31.05 -7.82 -26.78
C GLN A 880 -32.27 -6.89 -26.77
N SER A 881 -32.62 -6.31 -25.61
CA SER A 881 -33.70 -5.32 -25.51
C SER A 881 -33.44 -4.03 -26.31
N HIS A 882 -32.17 -3.75 -26.63
CA HIS A 882 -31.75 -2.62 -27.47
C HIS A 882 -31.45 -3.02 -28.93
N HIS A 883 -31.77 -4.26 -29.33
CA HIS A 883 -31.51 -4.81 -30.67
C HIS A 883 -30.03 -4.84 -31.08
N ILE A 884 -29.13 -5.05 -30.11
CA ILE A 884 -27.68 -5.16 -30.33
C ILE A 884 -27.30 -6.63 -30.39
N ASP A 885 -26.50 -7.03 -31.39
CA ASP A 885 -25.94 -8.39 -31.48
C ASP A 885 -24.96 -8.62 -30.33
N VAL A 886 -25.23 -9.61 -29.49
CA VAL A 886 -24.41 -9.96 -28.33
C VAL A 886 -24.13 -11.46 -28.31
N ARG A 887 -22.87 -11.82 -28.03
CA ARG A 887 -22.45 -13.22 -27.85
C ARG A 887 -21.77 -13.38 -26.49
N ALA A 888 -22.32 -14.26 -25.65
CA ALA A 888 -21.66 -14.67 -24.42
C ALA A 888 -20.69 -15.83 -24.69
N THR A 889 -19.57 -15.79 -23.97
CA THR A 889 -18.57 -16.86 -23.90
C THR A 889 -18.32 -17.20 -22.43
N GLY A 890 -17.55 -18.25 -22.14
CA GLY A 890 -17.10 -18.47 -20.76
C GLY A 890 -16.26 -17.30 -20.24
N ASN A 891 -16.15 -17.15 -18.92
CA ASN A 891 -15.39 -16.06 -18.33
C ASN A 891 -13.91 -16.11 -18.77
N ILE A 892 -13.40 -14.99 -19.28
CA ILE A 892 -12.01 -14.86 -19.71
C ILE A 892 -11.03 -14.95 -18.53
N MET A 893 -11.47 -14.60 -17.32
CA MET A 893 -10.72 -14.69 -16.08
C MET A 893 -11.62 -15.23 -14.95
N PRO A 894 -11.87 -16.55 -14.90
CA PRO A 894 -12.76 -17.14 -13.91
C PRO A 894 -12.21 -17.01 -12.47
N GLU A 895 -10.89 -17.00 -12.29
CA GLU A 895 -10.20 -16.81 -11.01
C GLU A 895 -9.04 -15.82 -11.20
N VAL A 896 -8.61 -15.14 -10.12
CA VAL A 896 -7.46 -14.22 -10.19
C VAL A 896 -6.22 -14.99 -10.67
N ASN A 897 -5.56 -14.47 -11.72
CA ASN A 897 -4.40 -15.08 -12.40
C ASN A 897 -4.67 -16.38 -13.21
N LYS A 898 -5.94 -16.75 -13.43
CA LYS A 898 -6.33 -17.85 -14.34
C LYS A 898 -7.05 -17.28 -15.56
N PHE A 899 -6.55 -17.54 -16.76
CA PHE A 899 -7.07 -16.93 -18.00
C PHE A 899 -7.52 -17.99 -19.01
N ASN A 900 -8.73 -17.81 -19.55
CA ASN A 900 -9.31 -18.63 -20.60
C ASN A 900 -9.37 -17.84 -21.92
N ILE A 901 -8.22 -17.60 -22.55
CA ILE A 901 -8.09 -16.69 -23.70
C ILE A 901 -8.74 -17.30 -24.96
N GLU A 902 -8.67 -18.63 -25.12
CA GLU A 902 -9.06 -19.31 -26.35
C GLU A 902 -10.55 -19.22 -26.68
N ILE A 903 -11.42 -19.30 -25.67
CA ILE A 903 -12.88 -19.18 -25.82
C ILE A 903 -13.28 -17.83 -26.41
N VAL A 904 -12.60 -16.74 -26.02
CA VAL A 904 -12.84 -15.42 -26.58
C VAL A 904 -12.24 -15.29 -27.98
N ASN A 905 -11.07 -15.89 -28.21
CA ASN A 905 -10.44 -15.91 -29.54
C ASN A 905 -11.34 -16.56 -30.61
N GLU A 906 -12.01 -17.66 -30.27
CA GLU A 906 -12.94 -18.32 -31.18
C GLU A 906 -14.13 -17.42 -31.53
N ALA A 907 -14.75 -16.77 -30.53
CA ALA A 907 -15.85 -15.84 -30.75
C ALA A 907 -15.46 -14.64 -31.63
N ILE A 908 -14.28 -14.06 -31.41
CA ILE A 908 -13.76 -12.97 -32.26
C ILE A 908 -13.55 -13.47 -33.69
N ARG A 909 -12.97 -14.66 -33.88
CA ARG A 909 -12.70 -15.24 -35.21
C ARG A 909 -13.99 -15.53 -36.00
N GLU A 910 -15.04 -16.01 -35.33
CA GLU A 910 -16.35 -16.23 -35.97
C GLU A 910 -17.02 -14.92 -36.40
N LEU A 911 -17.00 -13.90 -35.54
CA LEU A 911 -17.52 -12.57 -35.88
C LEU A 911 -16.73 -11.93 -37.02
N PHE A 912 -15.41 -12.07 -37.02
CA PHE A 912 -14.53 -11.57 -38.09
C PHE A 912 -14.92 -12.10 -39.47
N GLN A 913 -15.17 -13.42 -39.59
CA GLN A 913 -15.60 -14.03 -40.86
C GLN A 913 -16.95 -13.48 -41.33
N THR A 914 -17.85 -13.20 -40.38
CA THR A 914 -19.20 -12.70 -40.69
C THR A 914 -19.19 -11.24 -41.16
N VAL A 915 -18.32 -10.40 -40.59
CA VAL A 915 -18.26 -8.95 -40.84
C VAL A 915 -17.40 -8.57 -42.06
N VAL A 916 -16.32 -9.30 -42.35
CA VAL A 916 -15.29 -8.89 -43.33
C VAL A 916 -15.53 -9.37 -44.76
N ILE A 917 -16.34 -10.40 -45.02
CA ILE A 917 -16.44 -11.03 -46.35
C ILE A 917 -17.31 -10.25 -47.37
N ARG A 918 -17.95 -9.13 -47.00
CA ARG A 918 -18.79 -8.34 -47.94
C ARG A 918 -18.03 -7.11 -48.49
N GLY A 919 -17.60 -7.16 -49.76
CA GLY A 919 -17.09 -6.03 -50.57
C GLY A 919 -15.60 -6.08 -51.00
N LYS A 920 -15.25 -5.38 -52.11
CA LYS A 920 -13.91 -5.23 -52.76
C LYS A 920 -13.41 -6.38 -53.66
N GLY A 921 -14.32 -7.14 -54.28
CA GLY A 921 -13.99 -8.20 -55.25
C GLY A 921 -13.53 -9.53 -54.62
N PHE A 922 -13.58 -9.65 -53.28
CA PHE A 922 -13.26 -10.88 -52.55
C PHE A 922 -14.20 -12.03 -52.88
N ASP A 923 -15.50 -11.74 -52.98
CA ASP A 923 -16.56 -12.65 -53.40
C ASP A 923 -16.24 -13.30 -54.76
N VAL A 924 -15.78 -12.50 -55.72
CA VAL A 924 -15.44 -12.99 -57.06
C VAL A 924 -14.11 -13.74 -57.10
N VAL A 925 -13.10 -13.29 -56.34
CA VAL A 925 -11.80 -14.00 -56.30
C VAL A 925 -11.90 -15.32 -55.54
N GLU A 926 -12.73 -15.40 -54.49
CA GLU A 926 -12.95 -16.62 -53.73
C GLU A 926 -13.51 -17.75 -54.60
N GLU A 927 -14.33 -17.43 -55.62
CA GLU A 927 -14.79 -18.41 -56.63
C GLU A 927 -13.66 -19.04 -57.45
N TYR A 928 -12.54 -18.34 -57.65
CA TYR A 928 -11.37 -18.87 -58.37
C TYR A 928 -10.45 -19.72 -57.48
N MET A 929 -10.65 -19.73 -56.17
CA MET A 929 -9.71 -20.31 -55.20
C MET A 929 -10.15 -21.70 -54.76
N SER A 930 -9.19 -22.59 -54.52
CA SER A 930 -9.47 -23.94 -54.01
C SER A 930 -9.78 -23.93 -52.51
N ALA A 931 -9.27 -22.93 -51.78
CA ALA A 931 -9.46 -22.76 -50.35
C ALA A 931 -10.05 -21.38 -50.01
N LYS A 932 -10.75 -21.30 -48.87
CA LYS A 932 -11.23 -20.02 -48.31
C LYS A 932 -10.07 -19.10 -47.96
N PHE A 933 -10.32 -17.80 -48.05
CA PHE A 933 -9.36 -16.78 -47.58
C PHE A 933 -9.02 -16.96 -46.10
N ILE A 934 -7.72 -16.91 -45.80
CA ILE A 934 -7.24 -16.68 -44.44
C ILE A 934 -6.59 -15.29 -44.33
N PRO A 935 -6.61 -14.65 -43.15
CA PRO A 935 -5.86 -13.40 -42.97
C PRO A 935 -4.36 -13.61 -43.23
N THR A 936 -3.71 -12.71 -43.97
CA THR A 936 -2.24 -12.76 -44.20
C THR A 936 -1.45 -12.93 -42.92
N PRO A 937 -1.76 -12.22 -41.82
CA PRO A 937 -1.00 -12.40 -40.58
C PRO A 937 -1.22 -13.76 -39.92
N ARG A 938 -2.38 -14.42 -40.14
CA ARG A 938 -2.60 -15.81 -39.71
C ARG A 938 -1.74 -16.77 -40.54
N ALA A 939 -1.62 -16.53 -41.85
CA ALA A 939 -0.70 -17.28 -42.69
C ALA A 939 0.76 -17.09 -42.21
N ALA A 940 1.19 -15.87 -41.91
CA ALA A 940 2.51 -15.61 -41.35
C ALA A 940 2.74 -16.35 -40.01
N PHE A 941 1.75 -16.34 -39.10
CA PHE A 941 1.83 -17.06 -37.83
C PHE A 941 1.97 -18.58 -38.02
N LEU A 942 1.19 -19.18 -38.93
CA LEU A 942 1.33 -20.59 -39.31
C LEU A 942 2.75 -20.90 -39.82
N GLY A 943 3.29 -20.03 -40.67
CA GLY A 943 4.65 -20.15 -41.20
C GLY A 943 5.72 -20.06 -40.10
N ILE A 944 5.57 -19.15 -39.13
CA ILE A 944 6.48 -19.02 -37.99
C ILE A 944 6.42 -20.23 -37.08
N ASN A 945 5.21 -20.72 -36.78
CA ASN A 945 5.03 -21.92 -35.97
C ASN A 945 5.68 -23.14 -36.62
N LEU A 946 5.49 -23.30 -37.94
CA LEU A 946 6.14 -24.35 -38.72
C LEU A 946 7.67 -24.21 -38.70
N LEU A 947 8.20 -22.99 -38.88
CA LEU A 947 9.63 -22.73 -38.86
C LEU A 947 10.25 -22.95 -37.47
N ALA A 948 9.54 -22.64 -36.39
CA ALA A 948 9.99 -22.83 -35.01
C ALA A 948 9.99 -24.31 -34.60
N ARG A 949 8.91 -25.03 -34.90
CA ARG A 949 8.72 -26.43 -34.47
C ARG A 949 9.39 -27.46 -35.38
N GLY A 950 9.45 -27.19 -36.68
CA GLY A 950 9.84 -28.19 -37.67
C GLY A 950 8.68 -29.12 -38.05
N TYR A 951 8.93 -30.05 -38.96
CA TYR A 951 7.95 -31.05 -39.38
C TYR A 951 8.64 -32.27 -40.00
N GLY A 952 8.20 -33.48 -39.61
CA GLY A 952 8.73 -34.73 -40.15
C GLY A 952 10.24 -34.83 -39.96
N LYS A 953 11.00 -34.89 -41.06
CA LYS A 953 12.47 -34.98 -41.05
C LYS A 953 13.18 -33.62 -40.99
N GLU A 954 12.45 -32.52 -41.16
CA GLU A 954 13.02 -31.17 -41.18
C GLU A 954 12.92 -30.54 -39.78
N GLU A 955 14.06 -30.39 -39.10
CA GLU A 955 14.12 -29.77 -37.78
C GLU A 955 13.72 -28.29 -37.83
N GLY A 956 13.01 -27.80 -36.81
CA GLY A 956 12.72 -26.37 -36.65
C GLY A 956 13.95 -25.56 -36.25
N LEU A 957 13.85 -24.23 -36.29
CA LEU A 957 14.90 -23.33 -35.82
C LEU A 957 14.92 -23.16 -34.29
N GLY A 958 13.95 -23.71 -33.57
CA GLY A 958 13.82 -23.54 -32.12
C GLY A 958 13.00 -22.31 -31.75
N ASN A 959 13.38 -21.62 -30.67
CA ASN A 959 12.68 -20.44 -30.18
C ASN A 959 12.80 -19.28 -31.17
N ILE A 960 11.65 -18.73 -31.58
CA ILE A 960 11.59 -17.61 -32.54
C ILE A 960 10.76 -16.47 -31.96
N VAL A 961 11.27 -15.25 -32.12
CA VAL A 961 10.48 -14.02 -32.14
C VAL A 961 10.54 -13.48 -33.56
N ALA A 962 9.40 -13.20 -34.19
CA ALA A 962 9.37 -12.59 -35.51
C ALA A 962 8.65 -11.24 -35.46
N LEU A 963 9.16 -10.25 -36.20
CA LEU A 963 8.48 -8.98 -36.41
C LEU A 963 8.25 -8.74 -37.89
N ASP A 964 7.00 -8.50 -38.27
CA ASP A 964 6.64 -8.09 -39.62
C ASP A 964 6.30 -6.60 -39.64
N ILE A 965 7.20 -5.79 -40.21
CA ILE A 965 7.00 -4.35 -40.34
C ILE A 965 6.20 -4.07 -41.61
N GLY A 966 4.92 -3.79 -41.43
CA GLY A 966 4.00 -3.41 -42.50
C GLY A 966 3.88 -1.90 -42.71
N GLY A 967 3.13 -1.54 -43.75
CA GLY A 967 2.77 -0.14 -44.02
C GLY A 967 1.70 0.41 -43.06
N CYS A 968 0.79 -0.46 -42.60
CA CYS A 968 -0.30 -0.10 -41.68
C CYS A 968 -0.05 -0.52 -40.23
N THR A 969 0.59 -1.67 -40.02
CA THR A 969 0.73 -2.33 -38.72
C THR A 969 2.11 -2.95 -38.60
N THR A 970 2.55 -3.15 -37.36
CA THR A 970 3.72 -3.99 -37.05
C THR A 970 3.24 -5.20 -36.27
N ASP A 971 3.41 -6.40 -36.83
CA ASP A 971 3.04 -7.65 -36.18
C ASP A 971 4.22 -8.18 -35.36
N PHE A 972 3.95 -8.61 -34.13
CA PHE A 972 4.87 -9.31 -33.25
C PHE A 972 4.42 -10.75 -33.10
N PHE A 973 5.32 -11.69 -33.36
CA PHE A 973 5.04 -13.12 -33.22
C PHE A 973 6.06 -13.74 -32.26
N SER A 974 5.60 -14.64 -31.42
CA SER A 974 6.43 -15.45 -30.53
C SER A 974 6.09 -16.92 -30.74
N ASN A 975 7.12 -17.76 -30.74
CA ASN A 975 6.98 -19.20 -30.55
C ASN A 975 8.23 -19.69 -29.80
N VAL A 976 8.08 -19.87 -28.48
CA VAL A 976 9.15 -20.36 -27.60
C VAL A 976 8.69 -21.59 -26.83
N ARG A 977 9.65 -22.41 -26.39
CA ARG A 977 9.37 -23.66 -25.67
C ARG A 977 9.27 -23.50 -24.16
N SER A 978 9.78 -22.40 -23.61
CA SER A 978 9.83 -22.14 -22.17
C SER A 978 9.86 -20.64 -21.87
N ASN A 979 9.56 -20.27 -20.62
CA ASN A 979 9.75 -18.91 -20.10
C ASN A 979 10.76 -18.93 -18.94
N PRO A 980 12.08 -18.93 -19.21
CA PRO A 980 13.08 -18.98 -18.15
C PRO A 980 13.05 -17.72 -17.30
N LEU A 981 13.46 -17.85 -16.04
CA LEU A 981 13.61 -16.70 -15.16
C LEU A 981 14.77 -15.80 -15.59
N TYR A 982 14.58 -14.51 -15.39
CA TYR A 982 15.59 -13.50 -15.61
C TYR A 982 16.81 -13.76 -14.74
N VAL A 983 17.97 -13.68 -15.36
CA VAL A 983 19.26 -13.74 -14.67
C VAL A 983 19.97 -12.41 -14.94
N PHE A 984 20.31 -11.69 -13.87
CA PHE A 984 21.03 -10.43 -13.98
C PHE A 984 22.40 -10.65 -14.64
N PRO A 985 22.66 -10.06 -15.82
CA PRO A 985 23.80 -10.48 -16.65
C PRO A 985 25.12 -9.81 -16.29
N TRP A 986 25.10 -8.74 -15.47
CA TRP A 986 26.32 -8.01 -15.10
C TRP A 986 26.91 -8.47 -13.77
N ASP A 987 28.17 -8.12 -13.54
CA ASP A 987 28.90 -8.43 -12.32
C ASP A 987 28.62 -7.43 -11.20
N ASN A 988 27.38 -7.44 -10.69
CA ASN A 988 27.00 -6.73 -9.47
C ASN A 988 26.63 -7.76 -8.38
N PRO A 989 27.43 -7.91 -7.32
CA PRO A 989 27.20 -8.90 -6.28
C PRO A 989 25.82 -8.79 -5.63
N LYS A 990 25.35 -7.57 -5.32
CA LYS A 990 24.04 -7.34 -4.68
C LYS A 990 22.87 -7.71 -5.59
N LYS A 991 23.02 -7.60 -6.91
CA LYS A 991 21.96 -7.93 -7.88
C LYS A 991 21.99 -9.38 -8.31
N LYS A 992 23.17 -10.00 -8.42
CA LYS A 992 23.32 -11.42 -8.80
C LYS A 992 22.69 -12.39 -7.79
N VAL A 993 22.64 -12.00 -6.52
CA VAL A 993 22.04 -12.80 -5.45
C VAL A 993 20.52 -12.68 -5.37
N LYS A 994 19.93 -11.69 -6.06
CA LYS A 994 18.48 -11.52 -6.09
C LYS A 994 17.86 -12.68 -6.87
N ARG A 995 16.95 -13.38 -6.23
CA ARG A 995 16.10 -14.37 -6.89
C ARG A 995 15.17 -13.69 -7.88
N THR A 996 14.82 -14.36 -8.98
CA THR A 996 13.72 -13.92 -9.84
C THR A 996 12.44 -14.68 -9.52
N ILE A 997 11.33 -13.96 -9.42
CA ILE A 997 9.98 -14.49 -9.22
C ILE A 997 9.16 -14.12 -10.44
N LEU A 998 8.67 -15.12 -11.16
CA LEU A 998 7.69 -14.92 -12.23
C LEU A 998 6.35 -14.56 -11.57
N LYS A 999 5.64 -13.57 -12.14
CA LYS A 999 4.35 -13.09 -11.64
C LYS A 999 3.17 -13.50 -12.53
N THR A 1000 3.44 -13.75 -13.81
CA THR A 1000 2.46 -14.14 -14.82
C THR A 1000 2.83 -15.52 -15.40
N PRO A 1001 2.54 -16.62 -14.70
CA PRO A 1001 3.02 -17.95 -15.08
C PRO A 1001 2.31 -18.49 -16.33
N ASN A 1002 1.07 -18.07 -16.56
CA ASN A 1002 0.20 -18.54 -17.63
C ASN A 1002 0.31 -17.72 -18.93
N TYR A 1003 1.46 -17.09 -19.20
CA TYR A 1003 1.64 -16.32 -20.43
C TYR A 1003 1.76 -17.27 -21.64
N PRO A 1004 1.00 -17.09 -22.73
CA PRO A 1004 1.08 -17.96 -23.90
C PRO A 1004 2.47 -17.88 -24.53
N LEU A 1005 3.15 -19.01 -24.74
CA LEU A 1005 4.51 -19.04 -25.30
C LEU A 1005 4.53 -18.91 -26.83
N ALA A 1006 3.45 -19.36 -27.49
CA ALA A 1006 3.23 -19.21 -28.92
C ALA A 1006 2.03 -18.29 -29.17
N PHE A 1007 2.26 -17.10 -29.72
CA PHE A 1007 1.21 -16.11 -29.92
C PHE A 1007 1.58 -15.06 -30.98
N ARG A 1008 0.58 -14.31 -31.41
CA ARG A 1008 0.70 -13.12 -32.26
C ARG A 1008 0.11 -11.92 -31.53
N ARG A 1009 0.73 -10.75 -31.67
CA ARG A 1009 0.20 -9.44 -31.29
C ARG A 1009 0.40 -8.44 -32.42
N VAL A 1010 -0.41 -7.38 -32.41
CA VAL A 1010 -0.45 -6.41 -33.50
C VAL A 1010 -0.35 -5.00 -32.94
N GLU A 1011 0.70 -4.28 -33.31
CA GLU A 1011 0.81 -2.85 -33.06
C GLU A 1011 0.05 -2.08 -34.15
N GLY A 1012 -1.26 -1.96 -33.95
CA GLY A 1012 -2.18 -1.39 -34.93
C GLY A 1012 -1.98 0.10 -35.22
N LYS A 1013 -1.29 0.82 -34.32
CA LYS A 1013 -0.99 2.25 -34.44
C LYS A 1013 0.30 2.52 -35.21
N TYR A 1014 1.26 1.60 -35.20
CA TYR A 1014 2.64 1.88 -35.65
C TYR A 1014 2.97 1.17 -36.98
N GLY A 1015 2.64 1.82 -38.09
CA GLY A 1015 3.02 1.41 -39.45
C GLY A 1015 3.85 2.49 -40.15
N LEU A 1016 4.77 2.09 -41.03
CA LEU A 1016 5.73 3.02 -41.66
C LEU A 1016 5.22 3.73 -42.92
N ALA A 1017 3.97 3.52 -43.32
CA ALA A 1017 3.37 4.17 -44.49
C ALA A 1017 2.05 4.85 -44.11
N TYR A 1018 0.95 4.10 -44.12
CA TYR A 1018 -0.41 4.63 -43.87
C TYR A 1018 -0.61 5.21 -42.47
N ASN A 1019 0.17 4.78 -41.48
CA ASN A 1019 0.05 5.26 -40.10
C ASN A 1019 1.34 5.95 -39.62
N ALA A 1020 2.20 6.42 -40.54
CA ALA A 1020 3.49 6.99 -40.20
C ALA A 1020 3.38 8.21 -39.25
N GLU A 1021 2.29 8.96 -39.34
CA GLU A 1021 2.03 10.12 -38.49
C GLU A 1021 1.85 9.77 -37.00
N ASN A 1022 1.42 8.54 -36.68
CA ASN A 1022 1.22 8.11 -35.29
C ASN A 1022 2.54 8.01 -34.51
N LEU A 1023 3.69 7.95 -35.19
CA LEU A 1023 5.00 8.03 -34.52
C LEU A 1023 5.20 9.36 -33.77
N MET A 1024 4.42 10.39 -34.09
CA MET A 1024 4.41 11.66 -33.35
C MET A 1024 3.89 11.53 -31.91
N GLU A 1025 3.18 10.44 -31.59
CA GLU A 1025 2.66 10.19 -30.25
C GLU A 1025 3.73 9.70 -29.28
N LEU A 1026 4.85 9.17 -29.78
CA LEU A 1026 5.93 8.63 -28.96
C LEU A 1026 6.56 9.73 -28.10
N GLU A 1027 6.86 9.42 -26.84
CA GLU A 1027 7.48 10.38 -25.91
C GLU A 1027 8.82 10.93 -26.44
N LYS A 1028 9.63 10.06 -27.04
CA LYS A 1028 10.90 10.43 -27.68
C LYS A 1028 10.71 11.36 -28.90
N PHE A 1029 9.53 11.33 -29.52
CA PHE A 1029 9.15 12.32 -30.54
C PHE A 1029 8.70 13.63 -29.90
N ARG A 1030 7.79 13.58 -28.91
CA ARG A 1030 7.23 14.77 -28.22
C ARG A 1030 8.31 15.60 -27.51
N SER A 1031 9.33 14.94 -26.98
CA SER A 1031 10.52 15.58 -26.39
C SER A 1031 11.51 16.15 -27.43
N GLY A 1032 11.30 15.89 -28.73
CA GLY A 1032 12.21 16.25 -29.81
C GLY A 1032 13.46 15.36 -29.92
N GLY A 1033 13.56 14.30 -29.11
CA GLY A 1033 14.70 13.39 -29.06
C GLY A 1033 14.98 12.68 -30.39
N ILE A 1034 13.94 12.14 -31.05
CA ILE A 1034 14.09 11.45 -32.35
C ILE A 1034 14.56 12.43 -33.44
N GLU A 1035 13.97 13.62 -33.50
CA GLU A 1035 14.34 14.63 -34.51
C GLU A 1035 15.80 15.06 -34.35
N LYS A 1036 16.25 15.22 -33.10
CA LYS A 1036 17.65 15.50 -32.77
C LYS A 1036 18.57 14.33 -33.15
N GLU A 1037 18.23 13.10 -32.77
CA GLU A 1037 19.01 11.91 -33.09
C GLU A 1037 19.19 11.74 -34.61
N ILE A 1038 18.10 11.83 -35.36
CA ILE A 1038 18.13 11.72 -36.83
C ILE A 1038 19.00 12.84 -37.41
N SER A 1039 18.81 14.09 -36.98
CA SER A 1039 19.57 15.22 -37.51
C SER A 1039 21.06 15.12 -37.18
N ASP A 1040 21.43 14.79 -35.95
CA ASP A 1040 22.83 14.65 -35.53
C ASP A 1040 23.52 13.51 -36.30
N ASN A 1041 22.88 12.34 -36.39
CA ASN A 1041 23.43 11.20 -37.11
C ASN A 1041 23.48 11.45 -38.64
N PHE A 1042 22.50 12.17 -39.19
CA PHE A 1042 22.48 12.54 -40.61
C PHE A 1042 23.66 13.45 -40.96
N ASN A 1043 23.92 14.48 -40.15
CA ASN A 1043 25.06 15.38 -40.39
C ASN A 1043 26.41 14.70 -40.17
N GLN A 1044 26.48 13.74 -39.23
CA GLN A 1044 27.71 12.97 -39.01
C GLN A 1044 28.01 12.05 -40.20
N LYS A 1045 26.98 11.37 -40.73
CA LYS A 1045 27.14 10.42 -41.84
C LYS A 1045 27.29 11.12 -43.20
N TYR A 1046 26.60 12.24 -43.40
CA TYR A 1046 26.57 12.98 -44.66
C TYR A 1046 27.01 14.45 -44.50
N PRO A 1047 28.26 14.71 -44.07
CA PRO A 1047 28.73 16.08 -43.76
C PRO A 1047 28.78 17.02 -44.97
N ASN A 1048 28.87 16.46 -46.19
CA ASN A 1048 28.98 17.21 -47.44
C ASN A 1048 27.67 17.22 -48.25
N PHE A 1049 26.54 16.81 -47.66
CA PHE A 1049 25.26 16.75 -48.37
C PHE A 1049 24.78 18.15 -48.81
N GLN A 1050 24.40 18.30 -50.09
CA GLN A 1050 23.95 19.56 -50.68
C GLN A 1050 22.50 19.51 -51.20
N GLY A 1051 21.77 18.42 -50.96
CA GLY A 1051 20.51 18.11 -51.63
C GLY A 1051 20.72 17.28 -52.88
N ASN A 1052 19.83 16.33 -53.13
CA ASN A 1052 19.90 15.37 -54.25
C ASN A 1052 18.60 15.35 -55.11
N GLY A 1053 17.65 16.25 -54.83
CA GLY A 1053 16.38 16.41 -55.53
C GLY A 1053 15.31 15.37 -55.15
N ASP A 1054 15.49 14.65 -54.04
CA ASP A 1054 14.58 13.61 -53.60
C ASP A 1054 13.40 14.13 -52.75
N ASN A 1055 12.58 13.20 -52.24
CA ASN A 1055 11.41 13.55 -51.43
C ASN A 1055 11.77 14.11 -50.05
N LEU A 1056 12.96 13.82 -49.53
CA LEU A 1056 13.41 14.24 -48.20
C LEU A 1056 13.87 15.71 -48.23
N ASP A 1057 14.48 16.16 -49.32
CA ASP A 1057 15.04 17.51 -49.48
C ASP A 1057 14.06 18.64 -49.10
N GLN A 1058 12.79 18.51 -49.47
CA GLN A 1058 11.74 19.51 -49.15
C GLN A 1058 11.45 19.64 -47.63
N PHE A 1059 11.93 18.69 -46.83
CA PHE A 1059 11.79 18.68 -45.37
C PHE A 1059 13.09 18.99 -44.63
N LEU A 1060 14.19 19.21 -45.35
CA LEU A 1060 15.47 19.61 -44.78
C LEU A 1060 15.57 21.14 -44.66
N GLU A 1061 16.02 21.62 -43.51
CA GLU A 1061 16.31 23.03 -43.26
C GLU A 1061 17.72 23.19 -42.71
N LYS A 1062 18.50 24.12 -43.28
CA LYS A 1062 19.85 24.40 -42.80
C LYS A 1062 19.80 25.44 -41.68
N LYS A 1063 20.22 25.08 -40.46
CA LYS A 1063 20.37 26.00 -39.33
C LYS A 1063 21.77 25.88 -38.74
N GLY A 1064 22.46 27.00 -38.54
CA GLY A 1064 23.81 27.00 -37.96
C GLY A 1064 24.85 26.14 -38.70
N GLY A 1065 24.70 25.98 -40.02
CA GLY A 1065 25.59 25.14 -40.84
C GLY A 1065 25.26 23.65 -40.86
N LYS A 1066 24.29 23.18 -40.06
CA LYS A 1066 23.83 21.78 -40.01
C LYS A 1066 22.45 21.61 -40.64
N TRP A 1067 22.19 20.43 -41.19
CA TRP A 1067 20.88 20.04 -41.70
C TRP A 1067 19.96 19.59 -40.57
N HIS A 1068 18.74 20.12 -40.53
CA HIS A 1068 17.69 19.73 -39.60
C HIS A 1068 16.50 19.18 -40.38
N ILE A 1069 15.98 18.02 -39.95
CA ILE A 1069 14.86 17.37 -40.62
C ILE A 1069 13.55 17.79 -39.96
N LYS A 1070 12.62 18.37 -40.71
CA LYS A 1070 11.26 18.68 -40.25
C LYS A 1070 10.42 17.41 -40.16
N LEU A 1071 10.70 16.60 -39.14
CA LEU A 1071 10.24 15.22 -39.07
C LEU A 1071 8.71 15.10 -39.04
N SER A 1072 8.02 15.99 -38.32
CA SER A 1072 6.54 16.03 -38.28
C SER A 1072 5.91 16.24 -39.66
N LYS A 1073 6.50 17.11 -40.50
CA LYS A 1073 6.03 17.35 -41.87
C LYS A 1073 6.34 16.16 -42.77
N TYR A 1074 7.51 15.54 -42.59
CA TYR A 1074 7.91 14.37 -43.36
C TYR A 1074 7.00 13.17 -43.07
N LEU A 1075 6.67 12.89 -41.81
CA LEU A 1075 5.75 11.80 -41.42
C LEU A 1075 4.34 12.00 -42.00
N LYS A 1076 3.80 13.22 -41.96
CA LYS A 1076 2.51 13.55 -42.62
C LYS A 1076 2.57 13.37 -44.13
N TRP A 1077 3.71 13.68 -44.74
CA TRP A 1077 3.88 13.45 -46.17
C TRP A 1077 3.93 11.96 -46.51
N ILE A 1078 4.63 11.13 -45.72
CA ILE A 1078 4.62 9.67 -45.87
C ILE A 1078 3.21 9.11 -45.72
N HIS A 1079 2.47 9.55 -44.69
CA HIS A 1079 1.07 9.16 -44.46
C HIS A 1079 0.19 9.41 -45.68
N ASN A 1080 0.33 10.58 -46.32
CA ASN A 1080 -0.41 10.94 -47.53
C ASN A 1080 0.11 10.29 -48.81
N ASN A 1081 1.32 9.71 -48.79
CA ASN A 1081 1.97 9.10 -49.95
C ASN A 1081 2.49 7.67 -49.63
N PRO A 1082 1.62 6.76 -49.17
CA PRO A 1082 2.03 5.48 -48.58
C PRO A 1082 2.70 4.51 -49.57
N HIS A 1083 2.55 4.73 -50.87
CA HIS A 1083 3.12 3.90 -51.93
C HIS A 1083 4.51 4.39 -52.41
N ILE A 1084 5.00 5.54 -51.93
CA ILE A 1084 6.29 6.09 -52.34
C ILE A 1084 7.43 5.51 -51.48
N MET A 1085 8.30 4.74 -52.14
CA MET A 1085 9.48 4.13 -51.53
C MET A 1085 10.72 5.02 -51.62
N PRO A 1086 11.63 4.97 -50.63
CA PRO A 1086 12.86 5.74 -50.63
C PRO A 1086 13.82 5.24 -51.72
N LYS A 1087 14.33 6.14 -52.57
CA LYS A 1087 15.23 5.79 -53.69
C LYS A 1087 16.71 6.10 -53.40
N THR A 1088 16.96 7.07 -52.53
CA THR A 1088 18.29 7.58 -52.21
C THR A 1088 18.84 6.92 -50.97
N GLU A 1089 20.15 7.03 -50.75
CA GLU A 1089 20.80 6.51 -49.55
C GLU A 1089 20.32 7.28 -48.30
N GLU A 1090 20.23 8.60 -48.42
CA GLU A 1090 19.87 9.54 -47.35
C GLU A 1090 18.43 9.33 -46.86
N GLU A 1091 17.47 9.20 -47.77
CA GLU A 1091 16.07 8.91 -47.40
C GLU A 1091 15.93 7.51 -46.77
N ASN A 1092 16.67 6.51 -47.30
CA ASN A 1092 16.70 5.17 -46.71
C ASN A 1092 17.27 5.16 -45.29
N PHE A 1093 18.29 5.98 -45.02
CA PHE A 1093 18.87 6.13 -43.69
C PHE A 1093 17.83 6.67 -42.69
N VAL A 1094 17.16 7.79 -43.03
CA VAL A 1094 16.11 8.38 -42.16
C VAL A 1094 14.98 7.40 -41.90
N ARG A 1095 14.46 6.72 -42.94
CA ARG A 1095 13.37 5.74 -42.77
C ARG A 1095 13.81 4.50 -41.97
N SER A 1096 15.10 4.16 -41.95
CA SER A 1096 15.60 3.04 -41.15
C SER A 1096 15.66 3.36 -39.66
N ILE A 1097 15.89 4.62 -39.29
CA ILE A 1097 15.76 5.07 -37.89
C ILE A 1097 14.29 5.05 -37.45
N LEU A 1098 13.36 5.49 -38.32
CA LEU A 1098 11.92 5.40 -38.02
C LEU A 1098 11.45 3.94 -37.83
N ALA A 1099 11.95 3.04 -38.67
CA ALA A 1099 11.71 1.60 -38.54
C ALA A 1099 12.30 1.01 -37.24
N LYS A 1100 13.50 1.43 -36.84
CA LYS A 1100 14.11 1.07 -35.54
C LYS A 1100 13.19 1.49 -34.38
N GLU A 1101 12.70 2.72 -34.36
CA GLU A 1101 11.83 3.22 -33.28
C GLU A 1101 10.47 2.49 -33.26
N THR A 1102 9.92 2.15 -34.43
CA THR A 1102 8.72 1.30 -34.54
C THR A 1102 8.94 -0.09 -33.96
N LEU A 1103 10.09 -0.73 -34.26
CA LEU A 1103 10.44 -2.00 -33.65
C LEU A 1103 10.72 -1.90 -32.15
N ALA A 1104 11.30 -0.80 -31.68
CA ALA A 1104 11.58 -0.57 -30.26
C ALA A 1104 10.32 -0.55 -29.41
N ILE A 1105 9.29 0.18 -29.85
CA ILE A 1105 8.00 0.20 -29.16
C ILE A 1105 7.26 -1.13 -29.34
N ALA A 1106 7.26 -1.70 -30.55
CA ALA A 1106 6.57 -2.96 -30.82
C ALA A 1106 7.16 -4.13 -30.04
N THR A 1107 8.47 -4.16 -29.83
CA THR A 1107 9.07 -5.17 -28.96
C THR A 1107 8.84 -4.86 -27.49
N ALA A 1108 9.03 -3.61 -27.04
CA ALA A 1108 8.83 -3.23 -25.64
C ALA A 1108 7.44 -3.63 -25.13
N ASN A 1109 6.39 -3.43 -25.92
CA ASN A 1109 5.01 -3.75 -25.53
C ASN A 1109 4.71 -5.26 -25.44
N ASN A 1110 5.56 -6.11 -26.02
CA ASN A 1110 5.25 -7.51 -26.29
C ASN A 1110 6.27 -8.51 -25.73
N VAL A 1111 7.36 -8.03 -25.13
CA VAL A 1111 8.33 -8.86 -24.40
C VAL A 1111 8.09 -8.82 -22.89
N GLY A 1112 8.77 -9.69 -22.15
CA GLY A 1112 8.76 -9.67 -20.69
C GLY A 1112 9.51 -8.47 -20.12
N HIS A 1113 9.13 -8.09 -18.90
CA HIS A 1113 9.76 -7.04 -18.13
C HIS A 1113 10.24 -7.56 -16.79
N VAL A 1114 11.25 -6.91 -16.23
CA VAL A 1114 11.69 -7.16 -14.87
C VAL A 1114 11.61 -5.88 -14.03
N LYS A 1115 10.97 -5.98 -12.87
CA LYS A 1115 11.05 -4.95 -11.82
C LYS A 1115 12.05 -5.42 -10.78
N GLU A 1116 13.10 -4.64 -10.57
CA GLU A 1116 14.02 -4.85 -9.47
C GLU A 1116 13.38 -4.39 -8.15
N THR A 1117 13.38 -5.27 -7.15
CA THR A 1117 13.08 -4.95 -5.74
C THR A 1117 14.37 -5.08 -4.92
N ASP A 1118 14.37 -4.70 -3.65
CA ASP A 1118 15.54 -4.86 -2.77
C ASP A 1118 15.95 -6.33 -2.61
N VAL A 1119 14.99 -7.25 -2.70
CA VAL A 1119 15.12 -8.68 -2.37
C VAL A 1119 15.12 -9.61 -3.58
N TYR A 1120 14.40 -9.26 -4.64
CA TYR A 1120 14.19 -10.13 -5.79
C TYR A 1120 14.00 -9.32 -7.08
N PHE A 1121 13.94 -10.01 -8.20
CA PHE A 1121 13.44 -9.49 -9.47
C PHE A 1121 12.03 -10.03 -9.70
N LEU A 1122 11.06 -9.16 -9.96
CA LEU A 1122 9.73 -9.58 -10.41
C LEU A 1122 9.72 -9.61 -11.93
N GLN A 1123 9.59 -10.80 -12.51
CA GLN A 1123 9.43 -10.97 -13.94
C GLN A 1123 7.95 -11.01 -14.31
N GLU A 1124 7.58 -10.19 -15.28
CA GLU A 1124 6.27 -10.17 -15.94
C GLU A 1124 6.47 -10.52 -17.42
N GLY A 1125 5.57 -11.28 -18.04
CA GLY A 1125 5.69 -11.67 -19.45
C GLY A 1125 6.80 -12.68 -19.74
N ILE A 1126 7.20 -12.76 -21.03
CA ILE A 1126 8.15 -13.77 -21.52
C ILE A 1126 9.56 -13.22 -21.61
N ASN A 1127 10.49 -13.91 -20.97
CA ASN A 1127 11.90 -13.59 -21.02
C ASN A 1127 12.55 -14.17 -22.29
N PHE A 1128 12.73 -13.34 -23.32
CA PHE A 1128 13.44 -13.73 -24.55
C PHE A 1128 14.96 -13.55 -24.45
N TYR A 1129 15.43 -12.85 -23.42
CA TYR A 1129 16.85 -12.55 -23.21
C TYR A 1129 17.64 -13.75 -22.70
N THR A 1130 17.15 -14.44 -21.66
CA THR A 1130 17.92 -15.51 -21.01
C THR A 1130 17.91 -16.83 -21.80
N GLN A 1131 16.95 -17.05 -22.69
CA GLN A 1131 16.93 -18.20 -23.60
C GLN A 1131 17.63 -17.93 -24.93
N ASP A 1132 18.06 -19.00 -25.60
CA ASP A 1132 18.48 -18.89 -27.00
C ASP A 1132 17.25 -18.66 -27.88
N CYS A 1133 17.10 -17.44 -28.40
CA CYS A 1133 15.96 -17.01 -29.20
C CYS A 1133 16.43 -16.32 -30.48
N THR A 1134 15.90 -16.77 -31.62
CA THR A 1134 16.18 -16.18 -32.93
C THR A 1134 15.16 -15.09 -33.26
N LEU A 1135 15.64 -13.88 -33.50
CA LEU A 1135 14.86 -12.77 -34.03
C LEU A 1135 14.72 -12.93 -35.56
N VAL A 1136 13.50 -12.93 -36.08
CA VAL A 1136 13.19 -12.98 -37.52
C VAL A 1136 12.58 -11.65 -37.94
N LEU A 1137 13.21 -10.93 -38.86
CA LEU A 1137 12.67 -9.69 -39.42
C LEU A 1137 12.02 -9.96 -40.78
N VAL A 1138 10.76 -9.57 -40.88
CA VAL A 1138 9.89 -9.74 -42.05
C VAL A 1138 9.35 -8.36 -42.47
N GLY A 1139 9.01 -8.23 -43.75
CA GLY A 1139 8.29 -7.07 -44.25
C GLY A 1139 8.96 -6.37 -45.42
N GLY A 1140 8.19 -5.53 -46.12
CA GLY A 1140 8.64 -4.83 -47.33
C GLY A 1140 9.85 -3.91 -47.10
N THR A 1141 9.95 -3.34 -45.89
CA THR A 1141 11.06 -2.47 -45.47
C THR A 1141 12.41 -3.20 -45.44
N ILE A 1142 12.39 -4.51 -45.14
CA ILE A 1142 13.56 -5.39 -45.12
C ILE A 1142 13.82 -5.98 -46.50
N TYR A 1143 12.78 -6.52 -47.14
CA TYR A 1143 12.84 -7.15 -48.46
C TYR A 1143 13.48 -6.27 -49.53
N HIS A 1144 13.03 -5.02 -49.66
CA HIS A 1144 13.56 -4.09 -50.67
C HIS A 1144 15.08 -3.88 -50.51
N LYS A 1145 15.54 -3.77 -49.25
CA LYS A 1145 16.95 -3.58 -48.92
C LYS A 1145 17.78 -4.82 -49.24
N CYS A 1146 17.24 -6.01 -48.95
CA CYS A 1146 17.87 -7.28 -49.27
C CYS A 1146 17.95 -7.53 -50.79
N LYS A 1147 16.93 -7.10 -51.54
CA LYS A 1147 16.83 -7.25 -53.01
C LYS A 1147 17.83 -6.36 -53.75
N GLU A 1148 17.96 -5.10 -53.35
CA GLU A 1148 18.94 -4.18 -53.97
C GLU A 1148 20.39 -4.57 -53.64
N ASN A 1149 20.62 -5.17 -52.47
CA ASN A 1149 21.90 -5.75 -52.05
C ASN A 1149 23.10 -4.77 -52.13
N LYS A 1150 22.92 -3.55 -51.63
CA LYS A 1150 23.99 -2.52 -51.51
C LYS A 1150 24.51 -2.43 -50.07
N ASP A 1151 25.79 -2.13 -49.88
CA ASP A 1151 26.46 -2.15 -48.55
C ASP A 1151 25.77 -1.23 -47.51
N TYR A 1152 25.42 0.01 -47.88
CA TYR A 1152 24.75 0.93 -46.95
C TYR A 1152 23.36 0.45 -46.51
N LEU A 1153 22.70 -0.41 -47.31
CA LEU A 1153 21.39 -0.97 -46.99
C LEU A 1153 21.51 -2.09 -45.94
N TRP A 1154 22.63 -2.80 -45.88
CA TRP A 1154 22.91 -3.76 -44.82
C TRP A 1154 23.11 -3.06 -43.46
N GLU A 1155 23.83 -1.94 -43.43
CA GLU A 1155 23.96 -1.11 -42.22
C GLU A 1155 22.62 -0.51 -41.77
N ASN A 1156 21.76 -0.15 -42.72
CA ASN A 1156 20.39 0.24 -42.43
C ASN A 1156 19.57 -0.90 -41.82
N ILE A 1157 19.72 -2.15 -42.30
CA ILE A 1157 19.06 -3.32 -41.69
C ILE A 1157 19.57 -3.58 -40.27
N LYS A 1158 20.89 -3.48 -40.03
CA LYS A 1158 21.46 -3.56 -38.66
C LYS A 1158 20.85 -2.50 -37.74
N THR A 1159 20.69 -1.27 -38.24
CA THR A 1159 20.05 -0.18 -37.50
C THR A 1159 18.60 -0.51 -37.14
N ILE A 1160 17.83 -1.08 -38.07
CA ILE A 1160 16.46 -1.53 -37.82
C ILE A 1160 16.45 -2.62 -36.74
N ALA A 1161 17.28 -3.65 -36.88
CA ALA A 1161 17.35 -4.78 -35.95
C ALA A 1161 17.64 -4.36 -34.50
N LYS A 1162 18.47 -3.33 -34.28
CA LYS A 1162 18.75 -2.79 -32.93
C LYS A 1162 17.50 -2.38 -32.16
N GLY A 1163 16.42 -1.98 -32.84
CA GLY A 1163 15.15 -1.66 -32.17
C GLY A 1163 14.51 -2.87 -31.50
N ALA A 1164 14.73 -4.07 -32.01
CA ALA A 1164 14.12 -5.29 -31.50
C ALA A 1164 15.04 -6.14 -30.60
N LEU A 1165 16.31 -5.74 -30.46
CA LEU A 1165 17.31 -6.47 -29.69
C LEU A 1165 17.45 -5.90 -28.27
N PHE A 1166 18.00 -6.71 -27.36
CA PHE A 1166 18.31 -6.29 -26.00
C PHE A 1166 19.18 -5.04 -25.96
N ASN A 1167 18.75 -4.08 -25.15
CA ASN A 1167 19.46 -2.83 -24.91
C ASN A 1167 19.93 -2.81 -23.44
N PRO A 1168 21.25 -2.79 -23.18
CA PRO A 1168 21.80 -2.70 -21.82
C PRO A 1168 21.29 -1.50 -21.01
N GLU A 1169 20.95 -0.38 -21.66
CA GLU A 1169 20.38 0.81 -21.00
C GLU A 1169 18.93 0.60 -20.56
N GLU A 1170 18.24 -0.39 -21.15
CA GLU A 1170 16.85 -0.78 -20.86
C GLU A 1170 16.78 -2.24 -20.39
N TYR A 1171 17.68 -2.65 -19.49
CA TYR A 1171 17.84 -4.04 -19.07
C TYR A 1171 16.60 -4.69 -18.43
N THR A 1172 15.65 -3.87 -18.00
CA THR A 1172 14.36 -4.30 -17.49
C THR A 1172 13.40 -4.75 -18.58
N ILE A 1173 13.77 -4.65 -19.87
CA ILE A 1173 13.00 -5.10 -21.03
C ILE A 1173 13.70 -6.30 -21.67
N LEU A 1174 13.08 -7.49 -21.58
CA LEU A 1174 13.70 -8.79 -21.85
C LEU A 1174 13.67 -9.20 -23.32
N ARG A 1175 14.22 -8.33 -24.20
CA ARG A 1175 14.33 -8.57 -25.65
C ARG A 1175 15.37 -9.65 -25.99
N PRO A 1176 15.26 -10.33 -27.16
CA PRO A 1176 16.30 -11.26 -27.62
C PRO A 1176 17.61 -10.55 -27.96
N ASP A 1177 18.76 -11.23 -27.88
CA ASP A 1177 20.09 -10.61 -28.08
C ASP A 1177 21.04 -11.42 -29.00
N LYS A 1178 20.69 -12.66 -29.37
CA LYS A 1178 21.65 -13.59 -29.99
C LYS A 1178 21.72 -13.55 -31.52
N LYS A 1179 20.62 -13.93 -32.19
CA LYS A 1179 20.62 -14.25 -33.63
C LYS A 1179 19.52 -13.50 -34.37
N VAL A 1180 19.86 -12.92 -35.53
CA VAL A 1180 18.90 -12.23 -36.40
C VAL A 1180 18.87 -12.88 -37.78
N LEU A 1181 17.68 -13.31 -38.20
CA LEU A 1181 17.39 -13.81 -39.55
C LEU A 1181 16.48 -12.84 -40.29
N LEU A 1182 16.66 -12.75 -41.60
CA LEU A 1182 15.88 -11.89 -42.48
C LEU A 1182 15.11 -12.76 -43.48
N ASP A 1183 13.80 -12.50 -43.62
CA ASP A 1183 13.02 -13.02 -44.75
C ASP A 1183 13.36 -12.21 -46.01
N ALA A 1184 14.50 -12.53 -46.62
CA ALA A 1184 15.05 -11.79 -47.76
C ALA A 1184 14.19 -11.91 -49.04
N SER A 1185 13.28 -12.89 -49.08
CA SER A 1185 12.38 -13.15 -50.21
C SER A 1185 10.92 -12.81 -49.88
N TYR A 1186 10.60 -12.36 -48.66
CA TYR A 1186 9.23 -12.03 -48.23
C TYR A 1186 8.20 -13.15 -48.53
N ILE A 1187 8.55 -14.38 -48.15
CA ILE A 1187 7.82 -15.61 -48.50
C ILE A 1187 7.10 -16.28 -47.33
N LEU A 1188 7.22 -15.74 -46.11
CA LEU A 1188 6.70 -16.38 -44.90
C LEU A 1188 5.20 -16.72 -44.98
N SER A 1189 4.36 -15.80 -45.48
CA SER A 1189 2.91 -16.00 -45.60
C SER A 1189 2.53 -16.97 -46.72
N THR A 1190 3.17 -16.87 -47.89
CA THR A 1190 2.84 -17.67 -49.09
C THR A 1190 3.43 -19.08 -49.04
N VAL A 1191 4.71 -19.21 -48.67
CA VAL A 1191 5.39 -20.52 -48.59
C VAL A 1191 5.12 -21.18 -47.24
N GLY A 1192 5.37 -20.47 -46.14
CA GLY A 1192 5.19 -21.05 -44.80
C GLY A 1192 3.74 -21.26 -44.43
N GLY A 1193 2.93 -20.20 -44.57
CA GLY A 1193 1.54 -20.19 -44.10
C GLY A 1193 0.52 -20.88 -45.02
N LEU A 1194 0.65 -20.70 -46.33
CA LEU A 1194 -0.27 -21.29 -47.31
C LEU A 1194 0.24 -22.65 -47.79
N TYR A 1195 1.39 -22.68 -48.48
CA TYR A 1195 1.92 -23.93 -49.03
C TYR A 1195 2.32 -24.94 -47.94
N GLY A 1196 2.81 -24.49 -46.78
CA GLY A 1196 3.13 -25.35 -45.64
C GLY A 1196 1.94 -26.15 -45.10
N ARG A 1197 0.69 -25.72 -45.34
CA ARG A 1197 -0.51 -26.52 -45.00
C ARG A 1197 -0.72 -27.71 -45.94
N LEU A 1198 -0.11 -27.67 -47.13
CA LEU A 1198 -0.13 -28.75 -48.11
C LEU A 1198 1.13 -29.61 -48.05
N ASP A 1199 2.32 -29.02 -47.97
CA ASP A 1199 3.62 -29.73 -47.90
C ASP A 1199 4.55 -29.04 -46.88
N PRO A 1200 4.34 -29.29 -45.58
CA PRO A 1200 5.09 -28.62 -44.52
C PRO A 1200 6.59 -28.89 -44.55
N GLU A 1201 7.00 -30.11 -44.87
CA GLU A 1201 8.42 -30.50 -44.93
C GLU A 1201 9.15 -29.70 -46.02
N ARG A 1202 8.60 -29.63 -47.23
CA ARG A 1202 9.20 -28.86 -48.32
C ARG A 1202 9.13 -27.35 -48.06
N ALA A 1203 8.05 -26.87 -47.47
CA ALA A 1203 7.94 -25.46 -47.11
C ALA A 1203 9.07 -25.03 -46.16
N ILE A 1204 9.43 -25.83 -45.16
CA ILE A 1204 10.56 -25.56 -44.27
C ILE A 1204 11.88 -25.48 -45.05
N ARG A 1205 12.15 -26.42 -45.97
CA ARG A 1205 13.35 -26.38 -46.82
C ARG A 1205 13.43 -25.09 -47.64
N ILE A 1206 12.33 -24.70 -48.28
CA ILE A 1206 12.25 -23.48 -49.09
C ILE A 1206 12.45 -22.23 -48.21
N LEU A 1207 11.85 -22.18 -47.02
CA LEU A 1207 12.03 -21.08 -46.07
C LEU A 1207 13.50 -20.96 -45.63
N LYS A 1208 14.11 -22.05 -45.15
CA LYS A 1208 15.52 -22.06 -44.71
C LYS A 1208 16.48 -21.63 -45.81
N LYS A 1209 16.23 -22.04 -47.06
CA LYS A 1209 17.05 -21.65 -48.24
C LYS A 1209 16.99 -20.16 -48.54
N ASN A 1210 15.88 -19.48 -48.23
CA ASN A 1210 15.65 -18.08 -48.58
C ASN A 1210 15.90 -17.10 -47.43
N PHE A 1211 16.04 -17.59 -46.19
CA PHE A 1211 16.34 -16.74 -45.04
C PHE A 1211 17.84 -16.44 -44.98
N LYS A 1212 18.19 -15.18 -44.72
CA LYS A 1212 19.59 -14.74 -44.60
C LYS A 1212 19.93 -14.42 -43.15
N LEU A 1213 21.12 -14.83 -42.71
CA LEU A 1213 21.68 -14.42 -41.42
C LEU A 1213 22.18 -12.99 -41.51
N LEU A 1214 21.82 -12.16 -40.53
CA LEU A 1214 22.39 -10.82 -40.36
C LEU A 1214 23.51 -10.87 -39.33
N GLU A 1215 24.75 -10.63 -39.76
CA GLU A 1215 25.87 -10.45 -38.84
C GLU A 1215 25.78 -9.07 -38.17
N LEU A 1216 25.70 -9.06 -36.83
CA LEU A 1216 25.58 -7.82 -36.04
C LEU A 1216 26.92 -7.19 -35.68
N ARG A 1217 28.05 -7.87 -35.98
CA ARG A 1217 29.40 -7.41 -35.68
C ARG A 1217 29.94 -6.43 -36.73
#